data_AF-M3K0A7-F1
#
_entry.id   AF-M3K0A7-F1
#
_cell.length_a   1.000
_cell.length_b   1.000
_cell.length_c   1.000
_cell.angle_alpha   90.00
_cell.angle_beta   90.00
_cell.angle_gamma   90.00
#
_symmetry.space_group_name_H-M   'P 1'
#
loop_
_entity.id
_entity.type
_entity.pdbx_description
1 polymer ?
#
loop_
_entity_poly.entity_id
_entity_poly.type
_entity_poly.pdbx_seq_one_letter_code
_entity_poly.pdbx_strand_id
1 'polypeptide(L)'
;MPRKVDKVVKMSRGRITMSMNKLNLFNLYRNEPLRYVGKTLYQQKWAAKTETRNYHGEHIRENQFKNVLFDSNLKTYSQLDASLKGQNVAPTPITLQTYAILEKRLETALFRSMFASSVRQARQFILGGFVKVNGVVMKYPSFPLKSGDVFSVDPEKVLYALGRTKPSLAKAVSVDNKQIKNWNQYVYEAKQNPEKIWNLKQNKKPSLDTLKEVENQQSKKKSLKKAQELMKIKQSQITRETILENILKLGNAAGESVDVTTFAEYGEVPATKCLQVYLNLASKNHPVFKEPTPENVAKFFVKDESQSAEEKTNVRFIASALRELRSSEWERVRVEFKNLEDGVDSKFFESTFAAKLRPVKKINKEEVLENNQKAKVNLPWQKHLFGRKDPSKAYFTPWKPRAFLGAFAILPHHIEISFETCHAIYLRDPIARPGQSEVISPFPDHVHERAYMHYVRKMPRLTGRLIREARRISPLLPGLLPVNRTIERALLELKWIKNELPENEWKQAVRQRSRFVPLQYILKSQPFGELNILCKKGVLIPRWETEEWCLRLTEHLNSSGLKNLSILDVCTGSGCIPLLMSHELSGTNANIYAFDVSEQAVSLANENLSSYKLKYNTQINLNIYQADVFDPEVIKNIKLPKLDLVTSNPPYIPQSDYIKPSENHKQKHLFLN
;
A
#
# COMPACT_ATOMS: atom_id res chain seq x y z
N MET A 1 22.23 8.85 -21.90
CA MET A 1 22.68 9.16 -20.52
C MET A 1 21.50 9.53 -19.62
N PRO A 2 21.39 8.95 -18.41
CA PRO A 2 20.34 9.30 -17.44
C PRO A 2 20.51 10.73 -16.92
N ARG A 3 19.49 11.26 -16.23
CA ARG A 3 19.56 12.55 -15.53
C ARG A 3 20.58 12.46 -14.37
N LYS A 4 21.59 13.35 -14.37
CA LYS A 4 22.55 13.53 -13.26
C LYS A 4 21.82 14.02 -12.00
N VAL A 5 22.35 13.69 -10.82
CA VAL A 5 21.73 14.02 -9.52
C VAL A 5 22.72 14.71 -8.61
N ASP A 6 22.34 15.90 -8.17
CA ASP A 6 22.91 16.51 -6.96
C ASP A 6 22.23 15.88 -5.74
N LYS A 7 22.87 14.85 -5.20
CA LYS A 7 22.36 14.03 -4.08
C LYS A 7 22.04 14.86 -2.83
N VAL A 8 22.76 15.96 -2.63
CA VAL A 8 22.64 16.85 -1.46
C VAL A 8 21.41 17.75 -1.55
N VAL A 9 20.98 18.14 -2.76
CA VAL A 9 19.95 19.16 -2.97
C VAL A 9 18.53 18.59 -2.95
N LYS A 10 18.33 17.33 -3.38
CA LYS A 10 16.98 16.74 -3.44
C LYS A 10 16.46 16.23 -2.10
N MET A 11 17.36 15.74 -1.24
CA MET A 11 16.97 15.15 0.05
C MET A 11 16.67 16.23 1.10
N SER A 12 17.35 17.38 1.06
CA SER A 12 17.03 18.54 1.91
C SER A 12 15.69 19.19 1.52
N ARG A 13 15.36 19.22 0.22
CA ARG A 13 14.11 19.77 -0.35
C ARG A 13 12.83 18.94 -0.13
N GLY A 14 12.87 17.91 0.72
CA GLY A 14 11.66 17.15 1.10
C GLY A 14 11.12 16.18 0.07
N ARG A 15 11.85 15.89 -1.02
CA ARG A 15 11.35 15.00 -2.08
C ARG A 15 11.50 13.53 -1.71
N ILE A 16 10.47 12.74 -2.02
CA ILE A 16 10.46 11.28 -1.85
C ILE A 16 11.04 10.63 -3.11
N THR A 17 11.90 9.63 -2.92
CA THR A 17 12.58 8.87 -3.98
C THR A 17 12.43 7.36 -3.77
N MET A 18 12.69 6.56 -4.80
CA MET A 18 12.77 5.09 -4.68
C MET A 18 14.12 4.66 -4.07
N SER A 19 14.30 4.91 -2.77
CA SER A 19 15.50 4.53 -2.01
C SER A 19 15.24 4.23 -0.53
N MET A 20 15.97 3.27 0.02
CA MET A 20 15.92 2.86 1.44
C MET A 20 16.92 3.69 2.29
N ASN A 21 16.95 5.01 2.08
CA ASN A 21 17.83 5.92 2.79
C ASN A 21 17.12 6.52 4.02
N LYS A 22 17.81 6.66 5.15
CA LYS A 22 17.29 7.32 6.36
C LYS A 22 16.71 8.72 6.11
N LEU A 23 17.34 9.50 5.23
CA LEU A 23 16.85 10.85 4.89
C LEU A 23 15.59 10.79 4.01
N ASN A 24 15.48 9.76 3.16
CA ASN A 24 14.28 9.52 2.37
C ASN A 24 13.12 9.07 3.26
N LEU A 25 13.40 8.26 4.28
CA LEU A 25 12.41 7.89 5.29
C LEU A 25 11.92 9.10 6.07
N PHE A 26 12.84 9.97 6.49
CA PHE A 26 12.49 11.23 7.14
C PHE A 26 11.61 12.10 6.24
N ASN A 27 11.92 12.20 4.95
CA ASN A 27 11.08 12.91 3.97
C ASN A 27 9.70 12.29 3.84
N LEU A 28 9.61 10.96 3.79
CA LEU A 28 8.33 10.24 3.73
C LEU A 28 7.50 10.47 4.99
N TYR A 29 8.14 10.45 6.17
CA TYR A 29 7.50 10.68 7.47
C TYR A 29 6.96 12.10 7.62
N ARG A 30 7.73 13.12 7.23
CA ARG A 30 7.31 14.52 7.33
C ARG A 30 6.45 15.01 6.16
N ASN A 31 6.17 14.16 5.17
CA ASN A 31 5.53 14.59 3.93
C ASN A 31 4.10 15.07 4.20
N GLU A 32 3.83 16.35 3.95
CA GLU A 32 2.47 16.87 4.01
C GLU A 32 1.71 16.55 2.70
N PRO A 33 0.39 16.27 2.77
CA PRO A 33 -0.44 16.17 1.58
C PRO A 33 -0.36 17.44 0.71
N LEU A 34 -0.37 17.26 -0.61
CA LEU A 34 -0.34 18.40 -1.53
C LEU A 34 -1.60 19.25 -1.38
N ARG A 35 -1.48 20.45 -0.80
CA ARG A 35 -2.57 21.44 -0.74
C ARG A 35 -2.78 22.09 -2.10
N TYR A 36 -4.01 22.03 -2.63
CA TYR A 36 -4.40 22.65 -3.91
C TYR A 36 -5.20 23.94 -3.78
N VAL A 37 -5.63 24.30 -2.56
CA VAL A 37 -6.33 25.55 -2.28
C VAL A 37 -5.48 26.74 -2.74
N GLY A 38 -6.10 27.69 -3.44
CA GLY A 38 -5.42 28.87 -4.00
C GLY A 38 -4.50 28.59 -5.20
N LYS A 39 -4.44 27.35 -5.73
CA LYS A 39 -3.62 27.01 -6.90
C LYS A 39 -4.47 26.85 -8.15
N THR A 40 -4.00 27.42 -9.26
CA THR A 40 -4.54 27.17 -10.60
C THR A 40 -4.37 25.71 -11.00
N LEU A 41 -5.21 25.20 -11.90
CA LEU A 41 -5.10 23.82 -12.40
C LEU A 41 -3.70 23.50 -12.96
N TYR A 42 -3.04 24.46 -13.60
CA TYR A 42 -1.66 24.28 -14.07
C TYR A 42 -0.69 24.08 -12.91
N GLN A 43 -0.76 24.91 -11.87
CA GLN A 43 0.07 24.79 -10.68
C GLN A 43 -0.18 23.47 -9.93
N GLN A 44 -1.44 23.03 -9.84
CA GLN A 44 -1.79 21.73 -9.27
C GLN A 44 -1.13 20.57 -10.04
N LYS A 45 -1.30 20.55 -11.37
CA LYS A 45 -0.67 19.55 -12.25
C LYS A 45 0.85 19.57 -12.17
N TRP A 46 1.45 20.75 -12.13
CA TRP A 46 2.90 20.90 -12.02
C TRP A 46 3.44 20.37 -10.69
N ALA A 47 2.77 20.68 -9.58
CA ALA A 47 3.13 20.18 -8.25
C ALA A 47 3.04 18.64 -8.20
N ALA A 48 1.90 18.08 -8.63
CA ALA A 48 1.67 16.64 -8.68
C ALA A 48 2.69 15.91 -9.56
N LYS A 49 2.94 16.42 -10.77
CA LYS A 49 3.98 15.91 -11.67
C LYS A 49 5.37 15.94 -11.03
N THR A 50 5.69 16.99 -10.29
CA THR A 50 7.01 17.13 -9.67
C THR A 50 7.20 16.10 -8.55
N GLU A 51 6.23 15.94 -7.65
CA GLU A 51 6.32 14.93 -6.58
C GLU A 51 6.35 13.51 -7.13
N THR A 52 5.39 13.17 -7.99
CA THR A 52 5.28 11.80 -8.52
C THR A 52 6.49 11.38 -9.32
N ARG A 53 7.08 12.25 -10.16
CA ARG A 53 8.32 11.92 -10.92
C ARG A 53 9.60 11.87 -10.09
N ASN A 54 9.63 12.46 -8.90
CA ASN A 54 10.79 12.31 -8.02
C ASN A 54 10.85 10.89 -7.42
N TYR A 55 9.70 10.25 -7.24
CA TYR A 55 9.62 8.84 -6.90
C TYR A 55 9.75 7.98 -8.16
N HIS A 56 8.82 8.15 -9.10
CA HIS A 56 8.69 7.37 -10.32
C HIS A 56 9.68 7.81 -11.40
N GLY A 57 10.76 7.06 -11.57
CA GLY A 57 11.68 7.25 -12.70
C GLY A 57 12.53 8.53 -12.61
N GLU A 58 13.01 8.88 -11.41
CA GLU A 58 13.82 10.08 -11.14
C GLU A 58 15.05 10.25 -12.05
N HIS A 59 15.65 9.13 -12.47
CA HIS A 59 16.79 9.06 -13.38
C HIS A 59 16.43 9.20 -14.87
N ILE A 60 15.15 9.08 -15.21
CA ILE A 60 14.63 9.15 -16.58
C ILE A 60 14.46 10.63 -16.97
N ARG A 61 14.86 10.97 -18.20
CA ARG A 61 14.70 12.33 -18.72
C ARG A 61 13.23 12.61 -19.00
N GLU A 62 12.80 13.85 -18.79
CA GLU A 62 11.38 14.23 -18.97
C GLU A 62 10.86 13.93 -20.37
N ASN A 63 11.63 14.27 -21.41
CA ASN A 63 11.26 14.01 -22.80
C ASN A 63 11.19 12.50 -23.11
N GLN A 64 12.08 11.71 -22.50
CA GLN A 64 12.08 10.26 -22.70
C GLN A 64 10.83 9.63 -22.09
N PHE A 65 10.49 9.99 -20.85
CA PHE A 65 9.25 9.50 -20.26
C PHE A 65 8.05 9.96 -21.07
N LYS A 66 7.94 11.27 -21.34
CA LYS A 66 6.75 11.84 -21.97
C LYS A 66 6.49 11.31 -23.38
N ASN A 67 7.54 11.13 -24.18
CA ASN A 67 7.39 10.82 -25.60
C ASN A 67 7.52 9.34 -25.94
N VAL A 68 8.13 8.54 -25.05
CA VAL A 68 8.46 7.12 -25.33
C VAL A 68 7.82 6.16 -24.35
N LEU A 69 7.74 6.51 -23.07
CA LEU A 69 7.31 5.57 -22.02
C LEU A 69 5.87 5.79 -21.57
N PHE A 70 5.41 7.04 -21.51
CA PHE A 70 4.08 7.36 -21.01
C PHE A 70 2.99 6.76 -21.90
N ASP A 71 2.14 5.93 -21.30
CA ASP A 71 0.98 5.32 -21.95
C ASP A 71 -0.29 5.99 -21.41
N SER A 72 -1.14 6.47 -22.32
CA SER A 72 -2.46 7.02 -21.96
C SER A 72 -3.48 5.92 -21.70
N ASN A 73 -3.27 4.70 -22.20
CA ASN A 73 -4.20 3.59 -22.05
C ASN A 73 -3.89 2.85 -20.75
N LEU A 74 -4.50 3.31 -19.66
CA LEU A 74 -4.32 2.71 -18.34
C LEU A 74 -5.01 1.34 -18.27
N LYS A 75 -4.25 0.30 -17.90
CA LYS A 75 -4.76 -1.08 -17.78
C LYS A 75 -5.54 -1.27 -16.48
N THR A 76 -6.71 -1.90 -16.57
CA THR A 76 -7.56 -2.28 -15.43
C THR A 76 -8.03 -3.72 -15.58
N TYR A 77 -8.55 -4.29 -14.50
CA TYR A 77 -9.19 -5.60 -14.54
C TYR A 77 -10.56 -5.53 -13.85
N SER A 78 -11.59 -6.02 -14.54
CA SER A 78 -12.93 -6.15 -13.98
C SER A 78 -13.07 -7.50 -13.29
N GLN A 79 -13.33 -7.50 -11.98
CA GLN A 79 -13.78 -8.70 -11.30
C GLN A 79 -15.24 -8.94 -11.69
N LEU A 80 -15.47 -9.83 -12.65
CA LEU A 80 -16.81 -10.31 -12.99
C LEU A 80 -17.21 -11.38 -11.96
N ASP A 81 -17.47 -10.95 -10.73
CA ASP A 81 -17.99 -11.84 -9.69
C ASP A 81 -19.50 -11.65 -9.60
N ALA A 82 -20.24 -12.67 -10.06
CA ALA A 82 -21.70 -12.66 -10.05
C ALA A 82 -22.30 -12.56 -8.64
N SER A 83 -21.52 -12.92 -7.61
CA SER A 83 -21.93 -12.85 -6.20
C SER A 83 -21.95 -11.43 -5.62
N LEU A 84 -21.31 -10.46 -6.29
CA LEU A 84 -21.24 -9.05 -5.83
C LEU A 84 -22.42 -8.19 -6.31
N LYS A 85 -23.47 -8.78 -6.92
CA LYS A 85 -24.68 -8.04 -7.29
C LYS A 85 -25.32 -7.40 -6.05
N GLY A 86 -25.36 -6.07 -6.02
CA GLY A 86 -26.02 -5.30 -4.95
C GLY A 86 -25.11 -4.86 -3.80
N GLN A 87 -23.80 -5.13 -3.84
CA GLN A 87 -22.85 -4.63 -2.82
C GLN A 87 -22.08 -3.37 -3.28
N ASN A 88 -21.81 -2.47 -2.33
CA ASN A 88 -20.95 -1.29 -2.54
C ASN A 88 -19.49 -1.72 -2.73
N VAL A 89 -19.10 -1.98 -3.97
CA VAL A 89 -17.71 -2.28 -4.34
C VAL A 89 -16.87 -0.99 -4.33
N ALA A 90 -15.69 -1.03 -3.71
CA ALA A 90 -14.78 0.11 -3.70
C ALA A 90 -14.35 0.51 -5.13
N PRO A 91 -14.25 1.81 -5.46
CA PRO A 91 -13.86 2.24 -6.79
C PRO A 91 -12.45 1.76 -7.14
N THR A 92 -12.22 1.44 -8.41
CA THR A 92 -10.89 1.06 -8.90
C THR A 92 -10.05 2.31 -9.10
N PRO A 93 -8.89 2.47 -8.44
CA PRO A 93 -8.04 3.66 -8.59
C PRO A 93 -7.20 3.56 -9.86
N ILE A 94 -7.84 3.83 -11.00
CA ILE A 94 -7.24 3.68 -12.34
C ILE A 94 -6.01 4.59 -12.48
N THR A 95 -6.07 5.81 -11.96
CA THR A 95 -5.01 6.81 -12.20
C THR A 95 -3.68 6.46 -11.55
N LEU A 96 -3.67 5.62 -10.50
CA LEU A 96 -2.43 5.07 -9.93
C LEU A 96 -1.59 4.28 -10.96
N GLN A 97 -2.19 3.83 -12.07
CA GLN A 97 -1.50 3.14 -13.16
C GLN A 97 -0.67 4.07 -14.06
N THR A 98 -0.68 5.40 -13.83
CA THR A 98 0.07 6.40 -14.61
C THR A 98 1.55 6.03 -14.83
N TYR A 99 2.16 5.33 -13.87
CA TYR A 99 3.58 4.93 -13.90
C TYR A 99 3.81 3.42 -14.02
N ALA A 100 2.77 2.62 -14.28
CA ALA A 100 2.85 1.16 -14.34
C ALA A 100 3.91 0.65 -15.32
N ILE A 101 4.06 1.33 -16.46
CA ILE A 101 5.05 1.02 -17.49
C ILE A 101 6.51 1.05 -16.97
N LEU A 102 6.77 1.79 -15.88
CA LEU A 102 8.10 1.87 -15.29
C LEU A 102 8.44 0.64 -14.45
N GLU A 103 7.45 -0.07 -13.91
CA GLU A 103 7.63 -1.31 -13.13
C GLU A 103 8.15 -2.44 -14.02
N LYS A 104 7.81 -2.43 -15.32
CA LYS A 104 8.30 -3.38 -16.34
C LYS A 104 9.81 -3.31 -16.56
N ARG A 105 10.45 -2.20 -16.18
CA ARG A 105 11.89 -2.00 -16.39
C ARG A 105 12.69 -2.83 -15.38
N LEU A 106 13.70 -3.56 -15.85
CA LEU A 106 14.54 -4.43 -15.02
C LEU A 106 15.09 -3.72 -13.77
N GLU A 107 15.53 -2.48 -13.91
CA GLU A 107 16.03 -1.67 -12.78
C GLU A 107 14.98 -1.38 -11.69
N THR A 108 13.71 -1.23 -12.08
CA THR A 108 12.61 -0.99 -11.15
C THR A 108 12.19 -2.31 -10.51
N ALA A 109 12.03 -3.37 -11.31
CA ALA A 109 11.68 -4.70 -10.83
C ALA A 109 12.70 -5.25 -9.81
N LEU A 110 14.00 -5.02 -10.04
CA LEU A 110 15.06 -5.41 -9.11
C LEU A 110 14.98 -4.64 -7.77
N PHE A 111 14.61 -3.35 -7.81
CA PHE A 111 14.33 -2.57 -6.61
C PHE A 111 13.07 -3.05 -5.89
N ARG A 112 11.98 -3.35 -6.62
CA ARG A 112 10.73 -3.91 -6.04
C ARG A 112 10.94 -5.27 -5.39
N SER A 113 11.85 -6.07 -5.95
CA SER A 113 12.24 -7.38 -5.39
C SER A 113 13.15 -7.27 -4.17
N MET A 114 13.44 -6.05 -3.70
CA MET A 114 14.38 -5.76 -2.62
C MET A 114 15.81 -6.29 -2.86
N PHE A 115 16.20 -6.59 -4.11
CA PHE A 115 17.59 -6.98 -4.40
C PHE A 115 18.57 -5.80 -4.43
N ALA A 116 18.06 -4.57 -4.44
CA ALA A 116 18.84 -3.35 -4.33
C ALA A 116 18.17 -2.33 -3.39
N SER A 117 18.98 -1.49 -2.73
CA SER A 117 18.49 -0.46 -1.81
C SER A 117 17.89 0.76 -2.49
N SER A 118 18.11 0.93 -3.80
CA SER A 118 17.53 2.01 -4.61
C SER A 118 17.55 1.62 -6.09
N VAL A 119 16.69 2.26 -6.89
CA VAL A 119 16.67 2.07 -8.35
C VAL A 119 18.03 2.43 -8.98
N ARG A 120 18.75 3.41 -8.43
CA ARG A 120 20.10 3.75 -8.91
C ARG A 120 21.14 2.68 -8.60
N GLN A 121 21.04 2.03 -7.45
CA GLN A 121 21.90 0.90 -7.12
C GLN A 121 21.56 -0.32 -8.00
N ALA A 122 20.28 -0.59 -8.25
CA ALA A 122 19.85 -1.63 -9.19
C ALA A 122 20.46 -1.41 -10.58
N ARG A 123 20.42 -0.16 -11.08
CA ARG A 123 21.09 0.22 -12.33
C ARG A 123 22.59 -0.07 -12.33
N GLN A 124 23.28 0.20 -11.22
CA GLN A 124 24.71 -0.09 -11.09
C GLN A 124 24.99 -1.59 -11.12
N PHE A 125 24.14 -2.40 -10.47
CA PHE A 125 24.28 -3.86 -10.48
C PHE A 125 24.11 -4.43 -11.89
N ILE A 126 23.11 -3.95 -12.64
CA ILE A 126 22.86 -4.34 -14.03
C ILE A 126 24.05 -3.94 -14.91
N LEU A 127 24.49 -2.68 -14.86
CA LEU A 127 25.65 -2.21 -15.65
C LEU A 127 26.94 -2.96 -15.31
N GLY A 128 27.10 -3.38 -14.06
CA GLY A 128 28.22 -4.20 -13.59
C GLY A 128 28.16 -5.66 -14.03
N GLY A 129 27.07 -6.11 -14.66
CA GLY A 129 26.91 -7.50 -15.10
C GLY A 129 26.61 -8.49 -13.97
N PHE A 130 26.09 -8.02 -12.83
CA PHE A 130 25.73 -8.86 -11.67
C PHE A 130 24.29 -9.39 -11.72
N VAL A 131 23.59 -9.14 -12.82
CA VAL A 131 22.16 -9.46 -12.99
C VAL A 131 21.98 -10.34 -14.21
N LYS A 132 21.19 -11.40 -14.06
CA LYS A 132 20.82 -12.31 -15.15
C LYS A 132 19.31 -12.25 -15.38
N VAL A 133 18.90 -12.39 -16.64
CA VAL A 133 17.49 -12.58 -17.04
C VAL A 133 17.45 -13.84 -17.90
N ASN A 134 16.65 -14.82 -17.51
CA ASN A 134 16.56 -16.15 -18.14
C ASN A 134 17.95 -16.79 -18.34
N GLY A 135 18.82 -16.66 -17.33
CA GLY A 135 20.20 -17.16 -17.35
C GLY A 135 21.23 -16.26 -18.06
N VAL A 136 20.79 -15.29 -18.87
CA VAL A 136 21.67 -14.39 -19.65
C VAL A 136 22.04 -13.16 -18.85
N VAL A 137 23.35 -12.84 -18.78
CA VAL A 137 23.84 -11.63 -18.11
C VAL A 137 23.32 -10.38 -18.82
N MET A 138 22.58 -9.54 -18.10
CA MET A 138 21.95 -8.35 -18.64
C MET A 138 22.71 -7.09 -18.21
N LYS A 139 23.14 -6.28 -19.19
CA LYS A 139 23.84 -4.99 -18.96
C LYS A 139 22.98 -3.77 -19.32
N TYR A 140 21.71 -3.96 -19.66
CA TYR A 140 20.80 -2.90 -20.08
C TYR A 140 19.73 -2.61 -19.01
N PRO A 141 19.86 -1.56 -18.19
CA PRO A 141 18.89 -1.28 -17.12
C PRO A 141 17.47 -0.95 -17.62
N SER A 142 17.37 -0.50 -18.87
CA SER A 142 16.11 -0.20 -19.54
C SER A 142 15.40 -1.41 -20.14
N PHE A 143 15.96 -2.61 -19.97
CA PHE A 143 15.37 -3.85 -20.49
C PHE A 143 13.93 -4.02 -19.94
N PRO A 144 12.91 -4.13 -20.81
CA PRO A 144 11.54 -4.36 -20.39
C PRO A 144 11.31 -5.87 -20.19
N LEU A 145 10.97 -6.27 -18.97
CA LEU A 145 10.61 -7.65 -18.63
C LEU A 145 9.28 -8.05 -19.28
N LYS A 146 9.13 -9.32 -19.62
CA LYS A 146 7.87 -9.93 -20.06
C LYS A 146 7.33 -10.83 -18.96
N SER A 147 6.02 -11.06 -18.96
CA SER A 147 5.39 -12.04 -18.08
C SER A 147 6.08 -13.41 -18.25
N GLY A 148 6.52 -14.01 -17.15
CA GLY A 148 7.28 -15.26 -17.10
C GLY A 148 8.81 -15.09 -17.08
N ASP A 149 9.35 -13.90 -17.33
CA ASP A 149 10.80 -13.69 -17.25
C ASP A 149 11.31 -13.89 -15.82
N VAL A 150 12.37 -14.69 -15.68
CA VAL A 150 13.07 -14.91 -14.42
C VAL A 150 14.31 -14.04 -14.38
N PHE A 151 14.45 -13.20 -13.35
CA PHE A 151 15.65 -12.40 -13.14
C PHE A 151 16.29 -12.70 -11.80
N SER A 152 17.62 -12.70 -11.76
CA SER A 152 18.39 -12.99 -10.56
C SER A 152 19.59 -12.07 -10.42
N VAL A 153 20.02 -11.90 -9.17
CA VAL A 153 21.14 -11.04 -8.80
C VAL A 153 22.15 -11.86 -8.00
N ASP A 154 23.43 -11.57 -8.20
CA ASP A 154 24.50 -12.09 -7.35
C ASP A 154 24.16 -11.91 -5.84
N PRO A 155 24.04 -13.00 -5.06
CA PRO A 155 23.69 -12.95 -3.65
C PRO A 155 24.61 -12.03 -2.82
N GLU A 156 25.90 -11.94 -3.15
CA GLU A 156 26.81 -11.05 -2.42
C GLU A 156 26.42 -9.58 -2.57
N LYS A 157 25.89 -9.19 -3.74
CA LYS A 157 25.42 -7.82 -4.00
C LYS A 157 24.10 -7.54 -3.29
N VAL A 158 23.21 -8.52 -3.19
CA VAL A 158 21.95 -8.40 -2.43
C VAL A 158 22.25 -8.23 -0.94
N LEU A 159 23.13 -9.07 -0.38
CA LEU A 159 23.60 -8.96 1.01
C LEU A 159 24.27 -7.60 1.28
N TYR A 160 25.03 -7.08 0.31
CA TYR A 160 25.60 -5.73 0.38
C TYR A 160 24.53 -4.62 0.35
N ALA A 161 23.52 -4.74 -0.50
CA ALA A 161 22.47 -3.74 -0.63
C ALA A 161 21.57 -3.68 0.61
N LEU A 162 21.09 -4.83 1.06
CA LEU A 162 20.17 -4.98 2.19
C LEU A 162 20.86 -5.04 3.53
N GLY A 163 22.18 -5.23 3.59
CA GLY A 163 22.94 -5.29 4.82
C GLY A 163 23.27 -3.91 5.41
N ARG A 164 23.63 -3.91 6.70
CA ARG A 164 24.31 -2.76 7.32
C ARG A 164 25.63 -2.49 6.63
N THR A 165 26.01 -1.20 6.62
CA THR A 165 27.29 -0.77 6.06
C THR A 165 28.44 -1.30 6.91
N LYS A 166 29.46 -1.83 6.22
CA LYS A 166 30.71 -2.27 6.86
C LYS A 166 31.43 -1.07 7.47
N PRO A 167 31.71 -1.05 8.79
CA PRO A 167 32.45 0.04 9.41
C PRO A 167 33.92 0.02 8.98
N SER A 168 34.54 1.19 8.90
CA SER A 168 36.00 1.30 8.81
C SER A 168 36.65 0.70 10.06
N LEU A 169 37.91 0.27 9.95
CA LEU A 169 38.63 -0.36 11.05
C LEU A 169 38.66 0.55 12.30
N ALA A 170 39.04 1.82 12.11
CA ALA A 170 39.03 2.83 13.18
C ALA A 170 37.66 3.01 13.84
N LYS A 171 36.58 2.97 13.05
CA LYS A 171 35.21 3.09 13.57
C LYS A 171 34.77 1.85 14.34
N ALA A 172 35.14 0.66 13.86
CA ALA A 172 34.87 -0.60 14.56
C ALA A 172 35.54 -0.61 15.95
N VAL A 173 36.85 -0.31 16.01
CA VAL A 173 37.61 -0.24 17.27
C VAL A 173 37.04 0.81 18.23
N SER A 174 36.64 1.99 17.73
CA SER A 174 36.01 3.02 18.55
C SER A 174 34.70 2.54 19.18
N VAL A 175 33.86 1.83 18.41
CA VAL A 175 32.61 1.25 18.91
C VAL A 175 32.89 0.15 19.94
N ASP A 176 33.86 -0.73 19.67
CA ASP A 176 34.24 -1.81 20.59
C ASP A 176 34.78 -1.26 21.91
N ASN A 177 35.63 -0.24 21.88
CA ASN A 177 36.12 0.42 23.10
C ASN A 177 34.99 1.05 23.92
N LYS A 178 33.96 1.61 23.26
CA LYS A 178 32.76 2.10 23.94
C LYS A 178 31.94 0.95 24.55
N GLN A 179 31.79 -0.17 23.84
CA GLN A 179 31.12 -1.37 24.38
C GLN A 179 31.87 -1.96 25.57
N ILE A 180 33.20 -2.05 25.49
CA ILE A 180 34.07 -2.53 26.59
C ILE A 180 33.94 -1.62 27.81
N LYS A 181 33.95 -0.29 27.62
CA LYS A 181 33.72 0.66 28.73
C LYS A 181 32.38 0.39 29.41
N ASN A 182 31.31 0.28 28.65
CA ASN A 182 29.97 0.02 29.18
C ASN A 182 29.88 -1.37 29.86
N TRP A 183 30.54 -2.38 29.31
CA TRP A 183 30.61 -3.72 29.92
C TRP A 183 31.35 -3.69 31.24
N ASN A 184 32.53 -3.06 31.30
CA ASN A 184 33.31 -2.98 32.53
C ASN A 184 32.57 -2.19 33.62
N GLN A 185 31.84 -1.14 33.24
CA GLN A 185 30.95 -0.40 34.14
C GLN A 185 29.83 -1.32 34.69
N TYR A 186 29.18 -2.09 33.81
CA TYR A 186 28.16 -3.06 34.22
C TYR A 186 28.74 -4.17 35.13
N VAL A 187 29.94 -4.68 34.86
CA VAL A 187 30.60 -5.68 35.72
C VAL A 187 30.94 -5.09 37.08
N TYR A 188 31.42 -3.84 37.13
CA TYR A 188 31.68 -3.14 38.38
C TYR A 188 30.39 -2.98 39.19
N GLU A 189 29.32 -2.46 38.58
CA GLU A 189 28.02 -2.28 39.24
C GLU A 189 27.41 -3.61 39.71
N ALA A 190 27.50 -4.67 38.90
CA ALA A 190 27.02 -6.00 39.27
C ALA A 190 27.78 -6.60 40.45
N LYS A 191 29.08 -6.32 40.58
CA LYS A 191 29.88 -6.78 41.73
C LYS A 191 29.60 -5.98 43.00
N GLN A 192 29.34 -4.68 42.87
CA GLN A 192 29.04 -3.80 44.01
C GLN A 192 27.61 -4.00 44.54
N ASN A 193 26.62 -4.11 43.64
CA ASN A 193 25.22 -4.31 44.00
C ASN A 193 24.54 -5.27 43.00
N PRO A 194 24.66 -6.59 43.24
CA PRO A 194 24.10 -7.57 42.33
C PRO A 194 22.57 -7.58 42.33
N GLU A 195 21.93 -7.22 43.44
CA GLU A 195 20.47 -7.20 43.58
C GLU A 195 19.82 -6.16 42.67
N LYS A 196 20.40 -4.96 42.62
CA LYS A 196 19.96 -3.90 41.69
C LYS A 196 20.00 -4.37 40.24
N ILE A 197 21.07 -5.06 39.83
CA ILE A 197 21.23 -5.57 38.47
C ILE A 197 20.25 -6.71 38.18
N TRP A 198 20.01 -7.58 39.17
CA TRP A 198 19.02 -8.64 39.08
C TRP A 198 17.61 -8.08 38.82
N ASN A 199 17.21 -7.08 39.61
CA ASN A 199 15.92 -6.42 39.45
C ASN A 199 15.78 -5.70 38.11
N LEU A 200 16.86 -5.06 37.61
CA LEU A 200 16.88 -4.46 36.27
C LEU A 200 16.71 -5.48 35.14
N LYS A 201 17.21 -6.72 35.32
CA LYS A 201 16.99 -7.80 34.34
C LYS A 201 15.54 -8.26 34.33
N GLN A 202 14.94 -8.41 35.51
CA GLN A 202 13.53 -8.82 35.65
C GLN A 202 12.58 -7.77 35.08
N ASN A 203 12.85 -6.49 35.35
CA ASN A 203 12.03 -5.36 34.88
C ASN A 203 12.33 -4.92 33.44
N LYS A 204 13.14 -5.69 32.70
CA LYS A 204 13.47 -5.36 31.33
C LYS A 204 12.24 -5.56 30.45
N LYS A 205 11.78 -4.47 29.82
CA LYS A 205 10.69 -4.54 28.85
C LYS A 205 10.96 -5.60 27.78
N PRO A 206 9.92 -6.35 27.35
CA PRO A 206 10.06 -7.32 26.29
C PRO A 206 10.66 -6.67 25.03
N SER A 207 11.45 -7.47 24.34
CA SER A 207 12.13 -7.05 23.12
C SER A 207 11.11 -6.90 21.99
N LEU A 208 11.08 -5.76 21.30
CA LEU A 208 10.27 -5.58 20.08
C LEU A 208 10.71 -6.49 18.91
N ASP A 209 11.83 -7.21 19.06
CA ASP A 209 12.29 -8.24 18.13
C ASP A 209 11.49 -9.53 18.35
N THR A 210 10.39 -9.68 17.61
CA THR A 210 9.47 -10.81 17.69
C THR A 210 10.14 -12.15 17.38
N LEU A 211 11.20 -12.16 16.56
CA LEU A 211 11.97 -13.38 16.27
C LEU A 211 12.66 -13.91 17.53
N LYS A 212 13.23 -13.03 18.35
CA LYS A 212 13.80 -13.42 19.65
C LYS A 212 12.76 -13.95 20.60
N GLU A 213 11.52 -13.47 20.54
CA GLU A 213 10.44 -14.01 21.35
C GLU A 213 10.10 -15.44 20.91
N VAL A 214 10.03 -15.70 19.61
CA VAL A 214 9.81 -17.06 19.05
C VAL A 214 10.98 -17.98 19.42
N GLU A 215 12.23 -17.56 19.25
CA GLU A 215 13.42 -18.33 19.65
C GLU A 215 13.42 -18.63 21.16
N ASN A 216 13.06 -17.65 21.99
CA ASN A 216 12.94 -17.82 23.43
C ASN A 216 11.81 -18.78 23.80
N GLN A 217 10.67 -18.71 23.12
CA GLN A 217 9.55 -19.64 23.32
C GLN A 217 9.92 -21.07 22.91
N GLN A 218 10.60 -21.25 21.77
CA GLN A 218 11.10 -22.56 21.35
C GLN A 218 12.13 -23.12 22.34
N SER A 219 13.04 -22.28 22.82
CA SER A 219 14.02 -22.65 23.85
C SER A 219 13.34 -23.04 25.17
N LYS A 220 12.33 -22.28 25.60
CA LYS A 220 11.49 -22.62 26.76
C LYS A 220 10.77 -23.96 26.56
N LYS A 221 10.15 -24.19 25.41
CA LYS A 221 9.49 -25.48 25.08
C LYS A 221 10.48 -26.66 25.14
N LYS A 222 11.71 -26.46 24.66
CA LYS A 222 12.76 -27.49 24.72
C LYS A 222 13.21 -27.78 26.16
N SER A 223 13.41 -26.74 26.97
CA SER A 223 13.73 -26.88 28.39
C SER A 223 12.59 -27.55 29.17
N LEU A 224 11.34 -27.18 28.88
CA LEU A 224 10.14 -27.78 29.45
C LEU A 224 10.05 -29.28 29.15
N LYS A 225 10.28 -29.66 27.88
CA LYS A 225 10.29 -31.07 27.47
C LYS A 225 11.36 -31.87 28.23
N LYS A 226 12.56 -31.31 28.39
CA LYS A 226 13.66 -31.94 29.15
C LYS A 226 13.31 -32.07 30.64
N ALA A 227 12.69 -31.07 31.24
CA ALA A 227 12.23 -31.12 32.62
C ALA A 227 11.15 -32.20 32.83
N GLN A 228 10.20 -32.32 31.90
CA GLN A 228 9.18 -33.36 31.92
C GLN A 228 9.75 -34.78 31.73
N GLU A 229 10.76 -34.95 30.88
CA GLU A 229 11.49 -36.21 30.73
C GLU A 229 12.19 -36.60 32.04
N LEU A 230 12.88 -35.67 32.70
CA LEU A 230 13.51 -35.90 34.01
C LEU A 230 12.50 -36.20 35.11
N MET A 231 11.35 -35.51 35.12
CA MET A 231 10.25 -35.77 36.04
C MET A 231 9.73 -37.21 35.88
N LYS A 232 9.51 -37.66 34.63
CA LYS A 232 9.09 -39.04 34.34
C LYS A 232 10.12 -40.07 34.76
N ILE A 233 11.41 -39.80 34.56
CA ILE A 233 12.51 -40.66 35.02
C ILE A 233 12.46 -40.80 36.55
N LYS A 234 12.40 -39.68 37.28
CA LYS A 234 12.26 -39.69 38.75
C LYS A 234 11.01 -40.45 39.20
N GLN A 235 9.85 -40.21 38.58
CA GLN A 235 8.61 -40.93 38.91
C GLN A 235 8.72 -42.43 38.62
N SER A 236 9.41 -42.84 37.56
CA SER A 236 9.60 -44.26 37.22
C SER A 236 10.52 -45.00 38.21
N GLN A 237 11.46 -44.29 38.84
CA GLN A 237 12.31 -44.83 39.90
C GLN A 237 11.54 -45.02 41.23
N ILE A 238 10.47 -44.26 41.44
CA ILE A 238 9.62 -44.35 42.64
C ILE A 238 8.57 -45.45 42.43
N THR A 239 8.94 -46.65 42.83
CA THR A 239 8.10 -47.85 42.84
C THR A 239 7.66 -48.20 44.27
N ARG A 240 6.70 -49.13 44.43
CA ARG A 240 6.24 -49.52 45.78
C ARG A 240 7.34 -50.28 46.52
N GLU A 241 8.12 -51.01 45.75
CA GLU A 241 9.26 -51.82 46.12
C GLU A 241 10.38 -50.93 46.66
N THR A 242 10.76 -49.88 45.93
CA THR A 242 11.77 -48.90 46.40
C THR A 242 11.31 -48.10 47.62
N ILE A 243 10.00 -47.80 47.74
CA ILE A 243 9.46 -47.11 48.93
C ILE A 243 9.53 -48.05 50.14
N LEU A 244 9.13 -49.31 49.98
CA LEU A 244 9.18 -50.29 51.06
C LEU A 244 10.62 -50.56 51.51
N GLU A 245 11.56 -50.68 50.56
CA GLU A 245 12.99 -50.80 50.85
C GLU A 245 13.52 -49.61 51.65
N ASN A 246 13.15 -48.38 51.27
CA ASN A 246 13.55 -47.18 52.00
C ASN A 246 12.94 -47.11 53.41
N ILE A 247 11.66 -47.48 53.57
CA ILE A 247 11.00 -47.52 54.89
C ILE A 247 11.71 -48.51 55.81
N LEU A 248 12.03 -49.72 55.32
CA LEU A 248 12.72 -50.74 56.09
C LEU A 248 14.16 -50.33 56.42
N LYS A 249 14.88 -49.70 55.49
CA LYS A 249 16.23 -49.17 55.75
C LYS A 249 16.23 -48.09 56.84
N LEU A 250 15.35 -47.09 56.72
CA LEU A 250 15.27 -45.98 57.67
C LEU A 250 14.82 -46.45 59.06
N GLY A 251 13.83 -47.35 59.12
CA GLY A 251 13.35 -47.90 60.38
C GLY A 251 14.37 -48.82 61.05
N ASN A 252 15.02 -49.73 60.29
CA ASN A 252 16.04 -50.63 60.85
C ASN A 252 17.29 -49.86 61.34
N ALA A 253 17.63 -48.75 60.68
CA ALA A 253 18.72 -47.87 61.12
C ALA A 253 18.42 -47.11 62.42
N ALA A 254 17.15 -46.86 62.73
CA ALA A 254 16.71 -46.14 63.93
C ALA A 254 16.55 -47.05 65.17
N GLY A 255 16.61 -48.38 65.02
CA GLY A 255 16.62 -49.33 66.14
C GLY A 255 15.34 -49.30 66.99
N GLU A 256 15.46 -49.12 68.31
CA GLU A 256 14.34 -49.14 69.27
C GLU A 256 13.55 -47.82 69.36
N SER A 257 14.01 -46.73 68.73
CA SER A 257 13.37 -45.39 68.78
C SER A 257 12.77 -44.99 67.43
N VAL A 258 11.88 -45.80 66.87
CA VAL A 258 11.22 -45.50 65.59
C VAL A 258 9.95 -44.69 65.83
N ASP A 259 10.03 -43.38 65.56
CA ASP A 259 8.93 -42.43 65.68
C ASP A 259 8.59 -41.81 64.31
N VAL A 260 7.54 -40.97 64.25
CA VAL A 260 7.14 -40.25 63.02
C VAL A 260 8.29 -39.40 62.46
N THR A 261 9.18 -38.92 63.33
CA THR A 261 10.37 -38.13 62.97
C THR A 261 11.40 -38.93 62.16
N THR A 262 11.45 -40.26 62.31
CA THR A 262 12.33 -41.15 61.53
C THR A 262 12.01 -41.11 60.03
N PHE A 263 10.75 -40.83 59.67
CA PHE A 263 10.29 -40.76 58.28
C PHE A 263 10.00 -39.32 57.81
N ALA A 264 10.56 -38.31 58.48
CA ALA A 264 10.32 -36.89 58.19
C ALA A 264 10.58 -36.50 56.73
N GLU A 265 11.45 -37.24 56.02
CA GLU A 265 11.73 -37.03 54.59
C GLU A 265 10.49 -37.13 53.69
N TYR A 266 9.46 -37.87 54.09
CA TYR A 266 8.20 -38.04 53.35
C TYR A 266 7.14 -36.96 53.68
N GLY A 267 7.41 -36.07 54.65
CA GLY A 267 6.47 -35.06 55.15
C GLY A 267 5.52 -35.57 56.23
N GLU A 268 4.84 -34.66 56.94
CA GLU A 268 4.09 -35.00 58.18
C GLU A 268 3.01 -36.07 57.98
N VAL A 269 2.14 -35.92 56.97
CA VAL A 269 1.03 -36.86 56.74
C VAL A 269 1.52 -38.21 56.20
N PRO A 270 2.41 -38.28 55.18
CA PRO A 270 2.96 -39.55 54.70
C PRO A 270 3.85 -40.28 55.74
N ALA A 271 4.58 -39.55 56.59
CA ALA A 271 5.45 -40.15 57.61
C ALA A 271 4.69 -41.01 58.62
N THR A 272 3.47 -40.61 59.01
CA THR A 272 2.61 -41.41 59.89
C THR A 272 2.23 -42.75 59.25
N LYS A 273 2.00 -42.78 57.94
CA LYS A 273 1.70 -44.00 57.17
C LYS A 273 2.94 -44.88 57.00
N CYS A 274 4.12 -44.30 56.81
CA CYS A 274 5.38 -45.04 56.79
C CYS A 274 5.62 -45.77 58.13
N LEU A 275 5.37 -45.08 59.25
CA LEU A 275 5.45 -45.66 60.59
C LEU A 275 4.45 -46.82 60.76
N GLN A 276 3.20 -46.66 60.33
CA GLN A 276 2.19 -47.73 60.36
C GLN A 276 2.60 -48.95 59.55
N VAL A 277 3.17 -48.76 58.36
CA VAL A 277 3.67 -49.86 57.52
C VAL A 277 4.84 -50.57 58.19
N TYR A 278 5.78 -49.82 58.77
CA TYR A 278 6.95 -50.38 59.47
C TYR A 278 6.55 -51.18 60.71
N LEU A 279 5.69 -50.63 61.58
CA LEU A 279 5.23 -51.29 62.81
C LEU A 279 4.38 -52.54 62.52
N ASN A 280 3.57 -52.53 61.45
CA ASN A 280 2.78 -53.69 61.04
C ASN A 280 3.67 -54.84 60.54
N LEU A 281 4.77 -54.52 59.85
CA LEU A 281 5.76 -55.52 59.42
C LEU A 281 6.61 -56.06 60.58
N ALA A 282 6.99 -55.18 61.51
CA ALA A 282 7.77 -55.54 62.70
C ALA A 282 6.98 -56.43 63.68
N SER A 283 5.73 -56.07 64.00
CA SER A 283 4.87 -56.80 64.93
C SER A 283 4.53 -58.23 64.48
N LYS A 284 4.50 -58.47 63.16
CA LYS A 284 4.18 -59.77 62.56
C LYS A 284 5.41 -60.60 62.18
N ASN A 285 6.61 -60.08 62.45
CA ASN A 285 7.89 -60.74 62.19
C ASN A 285 8.02 -61.32 60.77
N HIS A 286 7.53 -60.57 59.77
CA HIS A 286 7.41 -61.03 58.39
C HIS A 286 8.81 -61.31 57.77
N PRO A 287 9.00 -62.31 56.90
CA PRO A 287 10.31 -62.66 56.32
C PRO A 287 11.06 -61.47 55.67
N VAL A 288 10.31 -60.58 55.03
CA VAL A 288 10.81 -59.35 54.37
C VAL A 288 11.39 -58.34 55.37
N PHE A 289 10.96 -58.38 56.63
CA PHE A 289 11.49 -57.53 57.70
C PHE A 289 12.88 -58.00 58.17
N LYS A 290 13.13 -59.33 58.20
CA LYS A 290 14.41 -59.92 58.63
C LYS A 290 15.52 -59.75 57.59
N GLU A 291 15.19 -59.91 56.32
CA GLU A 291 16.11 -59.73 55.20
C GLU A 291 15.50 -58.82 54.12
N PRO A 292 15.67 -57.49 54.25
CA PRO A 292 15.14 -56.51 53.30
C PRO A 292 16.00 -56.43 52.03
N THR A 293 16.16 -57.55 51.32
CA THR A 293 16.81 -57.58 50.00
C THR A 293 15.81 -57.18 48.91
N PRO A 294 16.26 -56.58 47.79
CA PRO A 294 15.37 -56.21 46.67
C PRO A 294 14.56 -57.39 46.12
N GLU A 295 15.15 -58.59 46.14
CA GLU A 295 14.49 -59.83 45.71
C GLU A 295 13.36 -60.25 46.66
N ASN A 296 13.56 -60.14 47.97
CA ASN A 296 12.54 -60.46 48.97
C ASN A 296 11.40 -59.44 48.98
N VAL A 297 11.72 -58.15 48.77
CA VAL A 297 10.72 -57.09 48.61
C VAL A 297 9.89 -57.28 47.34
N ALA A 298 10.49 -57.72 46.23
CA ALA A 298 9.75 -58.02 45.00
C ALA A 298 8.80 -59.23 45.19
N LYS A 299 9.25 -60.29 45.88
CA LYS A 299 8.42 -61.47 46.21
C LYS A 299 7.22 -61.12 47.09
N PHE A 300 7.31 -60.10 47.94
CA PHE A 300 6.21 -59.64 48.80
C PHE A 300 4.93 -59.26 48.03
N PHE A 301 5.06 -58.75 46.81
CA PHE A 301 3.93 -58.29 45.98
C PHE A 301 3.42 -59.35 45.00
N VAL A 302 4.05 -60.52 44.92
CA VAL A 302 3.62 -61.64 44.08
C VAL A 302 2.43 -62.34 44.74
N LYS A 303 1.40 -62.67 43.94
CA LYS A 303 0.25 -63.42 44.45
C LYS A 303 0.68 -64.84 44.74
N ASP A 304 0.75 -65.18 46.02
CA ASP A 304 0.97 -66.55 46.49
C ASP A 304 -0.36 -67.14 46.98
N GLU A 305 -0.81 -68.22 46.34
CA GLU A 305 -2.08 -68.87 46.67
C GLU A 305 -2.02 -69.60 48.02
N SER A 306 -0.82 -69.93 48.50
CA SER A 306 -0.57 -70.68 49.74
C SER A 306 -0.67 -69.87 51.05
N GLN A 307 -0.80 -68.53 50.97
CA GLN A 307 -0.89 -67.65 52.14
C GLN A 307 -2.24 -67.76 52.88
N SER A 308 -2.22 -67.59 54.20
CA SER A 308 -3.42 -67.57 55.05
C SER A 308 -4.32 -66.35 54.75
N ALA A 309 -5.61 -66.44 55.09
CA ALA A 309 -6.56 -65.35 54.83
C ALA A 309 -6.17 -64.03 55.54
N GLU A 310 -5.56 -64.12 56.73
CA GLU A 310 -5.05 -62.98 57.49
C GLU A 310 -3.77 -62.37 56.87
N GLU A 311 -2.87 -63.17 56.32
CA GLU A 311 -1.70 -62.66 55.59
C GLU A 311 -2.12 -61.93 54.32
N LYS A 312 -3.11 -62.47 53.59
CA LYS A 312 -3.66 -61.84 52.38
C LYS A 312 -4.32 -60.48 52.66
N THR A 313 -4.97 -60.28 53.81
CA THR A 313 -5.54 -58.98 54.19
C THR A 313 -4.48 -57.96 54.60
N ASN A 314 -3.41 -58.40 55.28
CA ASN A 314 -2.29 -57.53 55.67
C ASN A 314 -1.45 -57.06 54.48
N VAL A 315 -1.12 -57.97 53.55
CA VAL A 315 -0.43 -57.63 52.31
C VAL A 315 -1.26 -56.63 51.50
N ARG A 316 -2.59 -56.77 51.46
CA ARG A 316 -3.49 -55.80 50.82
C ARG A 316 -3.48 -54.44 51.52
N PHE A 317 -3.49 -54.40 52.85
CA PHE A 317 -3.42 -53.16 53.63
C PHE A 317 -2.10 -52.41 53.36
N ILE A 318 -0.96 -53.10 53.46
CA ILE A 318 0.37 -52.54 53.20
C ILE A 318 0.50 -52.11 51.74
N ALA A 319 0.03 -52.91 50.78
CA ALA A 319 0.04 -52.55 49.37
C ALA A 319 -0.84 -51.32 49.05
N SER A 320 -1.96 -51.15 49.78
CA SER A 320 -2.80 -49.95 49.68
C SER A 320 -2.09 -48.72 50.23
N ALA A 321 -1.49 -48.82 51.42
CA ALA A 321 -0.71 -47.74 52.03
C ALA A 321 0.48 -47.31 51.15
N LEU A 322 1.23 -48.28 50.61
CA LEU A 322 2.35 -48.01 49.69
C LEU A 322 1.90 -47.40 48.36
N ARG A 323 0.69 -47.72 47.87
CA ARG A 323 0.11 -47.09 46.67
C ARG A 323 -0.21 -45.62 46.92
N GLU A 324 -0.75 -45.29 48.08
CA GLU A 324 -1.01 -43.90 48.49
C GLU A 324 0.29 -43.12 48.70
N LEU A 325 1.28 -43.70 49.39
CA LEU A 325 2.60 -43.11 49.57
C LEU A 325 3.28 -42.84 48.22
N ARG A 326 3.22 -43.78 47.28
CA ARG A 326 3.73 -43.59 45.91
C ARG A 326 3.02 -42.44 45.20
N SER A 327 1.69 -42.32 45.35
CA SER A 327 0.93 -41.21 44.76
C SER A 327 1.35 -39.86 45.35
N SER A 328 1.60 -39.81 46.66
CA SER A 328 2.09 -38.62 47.37
C SER A 328 3.48 -38.21 46.87
N GLU A 329 4.41 -39.16 46.74
CA GLU A 329 5.76 -38.89 46.25
C GLU A 329 5.77 -38.50 44.76
N TRP A 330 4.92 -39.10 43.93
CA TRP A 330 4.76 -38.68 42.54
C TRP A 330 4.24 -37.24 42.43
N GLU A 331 3.32 -36.83 43.31
CA GLU A 331 2.81 -35.45 43.36
C GLU A 331 3.87 -34.49 43.87
N ARG A 332 4.68 -34.88 44.87
CA ARG A 332 5.82 -34.09 45.34
C ARG A 332 6.83 -33.83 44.22
N VAL A 333 7.20 -34.86 43.46
CA VAL A 333 8.06 -34.72 42.27
C VAL A 333 7.38 -33.86 41.21
N ARG A 334 6.06 -33.98 41.00
CA ARG A 334 5.33 -33.10 40.06
C ARG A 334 5.40 -31.64 40.49
N VAL A 335 5.18 -31.33 41.76
CA VAL A 335 5.23 -29.96 42.31
C VAL A 335 6.65 -29.39 42.22
N GLU A 336 7.68 -30.19 42.50
CA GLU A 336 9.09 -29.81 42.32
C GLU A 336 9.35 -29.33 40.88
N PHE A 337 8.90 -30.09 39.88
CA PHE A 337 9.12 -29.78 38.46
C PHE A 337 8.17 -28.72 37.91
N LYS A 338 6.94 -28.60 38.42
CA LYS A 338 5.99 -27.53 38.04
C LYS A 338 6.56 -26.15 38.34
N ASN A 339 7.31 -26.01 39.43
CA ASN A 339 8.02 -24.78 39.76
C ASN A 339 9.17 -24.46 38.78
N LEU A 340 9.69 -25.44 38.04
CA LEU A 340 10.63 -25.22 36.92
C LEU A 340 9.93 -24.81 35.61
N GLU A 341 8.65 -25.18 35.41
CA GLU A 341 7.93 -24.99 34.14
C GLU A 341 7.55 -23.53 33.86
N ASP A 342 7.27 -22.72 34.88
CA ASP A 342 6.85 -21.32 34.72
C ASP A 342 8.00 -20.35 34.36
N GLY A 343 9.23 -20.85 34.21
CA GLY A 343 10.40 -20.01 33.93
C GLY A 343 10.68 -18.99 35.04
N VAL A 344 10.18 -19.27 36.25
CA VAL A 344 10.50 -18.59 37.50
C VAL A 344 11.90 -19.06 37.90
N ASP A 345 12.90 -18.61 37.16
CA ASP A 345 14.26 -18.41 37.69
C ASP A 345 14.26 -17.13 38.58
N SER A 346 13.15 -16.87 39.28
CA SER A 346 12.86 -15.59 39.95
C SER A 346 12.67 -15.72 41.45
N LYS A 347 12.72 -16.92 42.04
CA LYS A 347 12.39 -17.02 43.47
C LYS A 347 13.52 -16.70 44.44
N PHE A 348 14.79 -16.76 44.03
CA PHE A 348 15.86 -16.29 44.92
C PHE A 348 16.92 -15.54 44.12
N PHE A 349 17.17 -14.31 44.53
CA PHE A 349 18.32 -13.54 44.08
C PHE A 349 19.60 -14.33 44.43
N GLU A 350 20.27 -14.87 43.42
CA GLU A 350 21.57 -15.50 43.60
C GLU A 350 22.69 -14.52 43.29
N SER A 351 23.56 -14.20 44.26
CA SER A 351 24.71 -13.32 44.05
C SER A 351 25.82 -13.96 43.18
N THR A 352 25.76 -15.28 42.98
CA THR A 352 26.79 -16.08 42.29
C THR A 352 27.03 -15.63 40.84
N PHE A 353 26.03 -15.05 40.16
CA PHE A 353 26.19 -14.59 38.77
C PHE A 353 27.20 -13.44 38.66
N ALA A 354 27.25 -12.54 39.65
CA ALA A 354 28.11 -11.37 39.60
C ALA A 354 29.59 -11.73 39.76
N ALA A 355 29.88 -12.75 40.57
CA ALA A 355 31.24 -13.28 40.75
C ALA A 355 31.81 -13.86 39.44
N LYS A 356 30.97 -14.47 38.60
CA LYS A 356 31.37 -15.07 37.31
C LYS A 356 31.73 -14.03 36.24
N LEU A 357 31.33 -12.77 36.42
CA LEU A 357 31.57 -11.71 35.43
C LEU A 357 33.03 -11.22 35.44
N ARG A 358 33.63 -11.16 34.24
CA ARG A 358 35.02 -10.71 34.04
C ARG A 358 35.07 -9.42 33.21
N PRO A 359 35.86 -8.41 33.63
CA PRO A 359 36.10 -7.21 32.82
C PRO A 359 36.98 -7.55 31.61
N VAL A 360 36.89 -6.71 30.58
CA VAL A 360 37.64 -6.87 29.32
C VAL A 360 38.61 -5.70 29.16
N LYS A 361 39.84 -5.98 28.72
CA LYS A 361 40.85 -4.93 28.48
C LYS A 361 40.45 -4.06 27.29
N LYS A 362 40.72 -2.76 27.39
CA LYS A 362 40.54 -1.80 26.30
C LYS A 362 41.52 -2.12 25.16
N ILE A 363 41.09 -1.88 23.93
CA ILE A 363 41.89 -2.12 22.73
C ILE A 363 42.66 -0.85 22.36
N ASN A 364 43.96 -0.96 22.13
CA ASN A 364 44.76 0.14 21.59
C ASN A 364 44.46 0.33 20.10
N LYS A 365 44.12 1.56 19.71
CA LYS A 365 43.71 1.89 18.34
C LYS A 365 44.90 1.88 17.37
N GLU A 366 46.07 2.32 17.84
CA GLU A 366 47.28 2.47 17.02
C GLU A 366 47.85 1.08 16.67
N GLU A 367 48.03 0.22 17.66
CA GLU A 367 48.51 -1.16 17.45
C GLU A 367 47.63 -2.00 16.53
N VAL A 368 46.31 -1.76 16.54
CA VAL A 368 45.36 -2.47 15.66
C VAL A 368 45.38 -1.95 14.22
N LEU A 369 45.71 -0.67 14.02
CA LEU A 369 45.91 -0.11 12.68
C LEU A 369 47.18 -0.67 12.03
N GLU A 370 48.22 -0.92 12.81
CA GLU A 370 49.48 -1.53 12.35
C GLU A 370 49.36 -3.03 12.10
N ASN A 371 48.65 -3.77 12.98
CA ASN A 371 48.46 -5.20 12.83
C ASN A 371 46.99 -5.63 13.04
N ASN A 372 46.29 -5.89 11.92
CA ASN A 372 44.90 -6.34 11.90
C ASN A 372 44.64 -7.62 12.72
N GLN A 373 45.64 -8.49 12.92
CA GLN A 373 45.47 -9.76 13.64
C GLN A 373 45.41 -9.58 15.17
N LYS A 374 45.90 -8.45 15.70
CA LYS A 374 45.87 -8.13 17.14
C LYS A 374 44.48 -7.67 17.63
N ALA A 375 43.53 -7.49 16.72
CA ALA A 375 42.20 -6.95 17.01
C ALA A 375 41.20 -8.01 17.52
N LYS A 376 41.53 -8.70 18.63
CA LYS A 376 40.64 -9.68 19.26
C LYS A 376 39.83 -9.03 20.38
N VAL A 377 38.50 -9.01 20.21
CA VAL A 377 37.52 -8.60 21.24
C VAL A 377 37.00 -9.86 21.91
N ASN A 378 36.85 -9.85 23.24
CA ASN A 378 36.24 -10.98 23.98
C ASN A 378 35.07 -10.51 24.85
N LEU A 379 34.02 -10.00 24.20
CA LEU A 379 32.76 -9.65 24.85
C LEU A 379 31.79 -10.84 24.81
N PRO A 380 30.84 -10.97 25.76
CA PRO A 380 29.91 -12.10 25.81
C PRO A 380 29.11 -12.31 24.50
N TRP A 381 28.79 -11.23 23.80
CA TRP A 381 28.03 -11.25 22.54
C TRP A 381 28.90 -11.13 21.27
N GLN A 382 30.22 -10.94 21.41
CA GLN A 382 31.09 -10.62 20.27
C GLN A 382 32.55 -11.01 20.51
N LYS A 383 33.05 -11.92 19.66
CA LYS A 383 34.45 -12.41 19.67
C LYS A 383 35.35 -11.84 18.56
N HIS A 384 34.82 -10.90 17.78
CA HIS A 384 35.47 -10.28 16.63
C HIS A 384 35.30 -8.76 16.70
N LEU A 385 35.91 -7.98 15.80
CA LEU A 385 35.63 -6.54 15.73
C LEU A 385 34.18 -6.27 15.32
N PHE A 386 33.62 -5.15 15.80
CA PHE A 386 32.25 -4.75 15.49
C PHE A 386 32.01 -4.67 13.98
N GLY A 387 31.14 -5.53 13.47
CA GLY A 387 30.76 -5.56 12.05
C GLY A 387 31.80 -6.10 11.09
N ARG A 388 32.84 -6.78 11.60
CA ARG A 388 33.96 -7.32 10.81
C ARG A 388 34.33 -8.74 11.23
N LYS A 389 33.34 -9.63 11.43
CA LYS A 389 33.59 -11.07 11.66
C LYS A 389 34.37 -11.69 10.50
N ASP A 390 33.97 -11.37 9.28
CA ASP A 390 34.66 -11.71 8.04
C ASP A 390 35.04 -10.41 7.32
N PRO A 391 36.33 -10.01 7.35
CA PRO A 391 36.82 -8.81 6.69
C PRO A 391 36.86 -8.89 5.17
N SER A 392 36.77 -10.07 4.54
CA SER A 392 36.79 -10.21 3.07
C SER A 392 35.50 -9.68 2.44
N LYS A 393 34.36 -9.84 3.14
CA LYS A 393 33.04 -9.43 2.67
C LYS A 393 32.86 -7.91 2.68
N ALA A 394 32.08 -7.38 1.75
CA ALA A 394 31.87 -5.95 1.57
C ALA A 394 30.83 -5.33 2.54
N TYR A 395 30.08 -6.16 3.26
CA TYR A 395 29.00 -5.77 4.17
C TYR A 395 29.32 -6.05 5.64
N PHE A 396 28.45 -5.60 6.54
CA PHE A 396 28.56 -5.85 7.98
C PHE A 396 28.45 -7.34 8.28
N THR A 397 29.41 -7.91 9.02
CA THR A 397 29.44 -9.35 9.36
C THR A 397 29.46 -9.57 10.88
N PRO A 398 28.63 -10.48 11.45
CA PRO A 398 27.59 -11.29 10.79
C PRO A 398 26.48 -10.43 10.19
N TRP A 399 25.86 -10.89 9.10
CA TRP A 399 24.91 -10.09 8.33
C TRP A 399 23.77 -9.58 9.21
N LYS A 400 23.47 -8.30 9.09
CA LYS A 400 22.34 -7.64 9.76
C LYS A 400 21.61 -6.77 8.76
N PRO A 401 20.27 -6.72 8.80
CA PRO A 401 19.50 -5.91 7.88
C PRO A 401 19.84 -4.42 8.05
N ARG A 402 19.76 -3.70 6.94
CA ARG A 402 19.93 -2.26 6.84
C ARG A 402 19.03 -1.56 7.85
N ALA A 403 19.54 -0.46 8.39
CA ALA A 403 18.75 0.39 9.29
C ALA A 403 17.46 0.85 8.58
N PHE A 404 16.33 0.69 9.25
CA PHE A 404 14.99 1.06 8.76
C PHE A 404 14.50 0.31 7.51
N LEU A 405 15.05 -0.87 7.20
CA LEU A 405 14.57 -1.69 6.09
C LEU A 405 13.07 -2.00 6.20
N GLY A 406 12.57 -2.27 7.41
CA GLY A 406 11.17 -2.60 7.66
C GLY A 406 10.17 -1.53 7.20
N ALA A 407 10.55 -0.25 7.18
CA ALA A 407 9.67 0.83 6.71
C ALA A 407 9.48 0.85 5.18
N PHE A 408 10.35 0.16 4.44
CA PHE A 408 10.33 0.09 2.98
C PHE A 408 10.05 -1.31 2.43
N ALA A 409 9.90 -2.31 3.31
CA ALA A 409 9.70 -3.70 2.96
C ALA A 409 8.26 -3.95 2.51
N ILE A 410 7.92 -3.49 1.30
CA ILE A 410 6.61 -3.66 0.66
C ILE A 410 6.78 -4.69 -0.45
N LEU A 411 6.17 -5.86 -0.28
CA LEU A 411 6.22 -6.93 -1.28
C LEU A 411 5.30 -6.58 -2.48
N PRO A 412 5.81 -6.63 -3.72
CA PRO A 412 5.00 -6.40 -4.92
C PRO A 412 4.10 -7.60 -5.24
N HIS A 413 2.90 -7.34 -5.75
CA HIS A 413 1.97 -8.40 -6.17
C HIS A 413 2.27 -8.99 -7.56
N HIS A 414 3.03 -8.27 -8.37
CA HIS A 414 3.30 -8.61 -9.77
C HIS A 414 4.63 -9.34 -9.96
N ILE A 415 5.37 -9.60 -8.87
CA ILE A 415 6.67 -10.28 -8.87
C ILE A 415 6.67 -11.31 -7.74
N GLU A 416 7.01 -12.56 -8.07
CA GLU A 416 7.27 -13.61 -7.08
C GLU A 416 8.76 -13.63 -6.73
N ILE A 417 9.11 -13.72 -5.44
CA ILE A 417 10.49 -13.50 -4.98
C ILE A 417 10.95 -14.65 -4.08
N SER A 418 12.12 -15.22 -4.40
CA SER A 418 12.86 -16.13 -3.54
C SER A 418 14.13 -15.44 -3.02
N PHE A 419 14.16 -15.08 -1.73
CA PHE A 419 15.32 -14.43 -1.11
C PHE A 419 16.50 -15.36 -0.88
N GLU A 420 16.25 -16.67 -0.71
CA GLU A 420 17.31 -17.67 -0.50
C GLU A 420 18.25 -17.75 -1.70
N THR A 421 17.66 -17.77 -2.91
CA THR A 421 18.41 -17.88 -4.16
C THR A 421 18.65 -16.53 -4.84
N CYS A 422 18.05 -15.44 -4.34
CA CYS A 422 18.04 -14.13 -4.99
C CYS A 422 17.49 -14.16 -6.43
N HIS A 423 16.47 -15.00 -6.67
CA HIS A 423 15.71 -15.08 -7.92
C HIS A 423 14.33 -14.45 -7.74
N ALA A 424 13.81 -13.87 -8.82
CA ALA A 424 12.45 -13.37 -8.88
C ALA A 424 11.84 -13.61 -10.26
N ILE A 425 10.53 -13.85 -10.30
CA ILE A 425 9.76 -14.11 -11.52
C ILE A 425 8.83 -12.92 -11.74
N TYR A 426 8.94 -12.29 -12.91
CA TYR A 426 8.01 -11.24 -13.31
C TYR A 426 6.72 -11.88 -13.80
N LEU A 427 5.70 -11.96 -12.93
CA LEU A 427 4.47 -12.70 -13.23
C LEU A 427 3.63 -12.00 -14.30
N ARG A 428 3.47 -10.67 -14.18
CA ARG A 428 2.60 -9.87 -15.03
C ARG A 428 2.89 -8.37 -14.92
N ASP A 429 2.34 -7.58 -15.85
CA ASP A 429 2.29 -6.12 -15.69
C ASP A 429 1.39 -5.75 -14.48
N PRO A 430 1.75 -4.73 -13.68
CA PRO A 430 0.89 -4.25 -12.59
C PRO A 430 -0.48 -3.80 -13.10
N ILE A 431 -1.53 -4.10 -12.35
CA ILE A 431 -2.92 -3.70 -12.68
C ILE A 431 -3.60 -3.00 -11.50
N ALA A 432 -4.69 -2.28 -11.79
CA ALA A 432 -5.61 -1.75 -10.80
C ALA A 432 -6.82 -2.67 -10.65
N ARG A 433 -7.26 -2.86 -9.39
CA ARG A 433 -8.42 -3.66 -8.98
C ARG A 433 -9.32 -2.81 -8.08
N PRO A 434 -10.57 -3.20 -7.83
CA PRO A 434 -11.41 -2.54 -6.83
C PRO A 434 -10.66 -2.34 -5.50
N GLY A 435 -10.59 -1.09 -5.02
CA GLY A 435 -9.95 -0.72 -3.76
C GLY A 435 -8.40 -0.64 -3.76
N GLN A 436 -7.68 -1.11 -4.78
CA GLN A 436 -6.21 -1.09 -4.76
C GLN A 436 -5.54 -1.04 -6.14
N SER A 437 -4.26 -0.68 -6.15
CA SER A 437 -3.40 -0.70 -7.33
C SER A 437 -2.09 -1.42 -7.01
N GLU A 438 -1.61 -2.23 -7.94
CA GLU A 438 -0.33 -2.94 -7.80
C GLU A 438 0.90 -2.03 -8.04
N VAL A 439 0.68 -0.79 -8.52
CA VAL A 439 1.74 0.22 -8.63
C VAL A 439 2.01 0.81 -7.25
N ILE A 440 3.14 0.41 -6.65
CA ILE A 440 3.53 0.86 -5.32
C ILE A 440 3.94 2.33 -5.38
N SER A 441 3.15 3.20 -4.73
CA SER A 441 3.35 4.65 -4.72
C SER A 441 3.03 5.23 -3.34
N PRO A 442 3.81 6.19 -2.83
CA PRO A 442 3.52 6.88 -1.56
C PRO A 442 2.50 8.03 -1.72
N PHE A 443 1.99 8.27 -2.93
CA PHE A 443 1.05 9.36 -3.22
C PHE A 443 -0.38 8.84 -3.44
N PRO A 444 -1.41 9.58 -2.96
CA PRO A 444 -2.81 9.22 -3.13
C PRO A 444 -3.31 9.41 -4.57
N ASP A 445 -4.43 8.79 -4.90
CA ASP A 445 -5.00 8.71 -6.26
C ASP A 445 -5.20 10.11 -6.90
N HIS A 446 -5.75 11.08 -6.17
CA HIS A 446 -5.95 12.43 -6.69
C HIS A 446 -4.63 13.15 -7.10
N VAL A 447 -3.47 12.78 -6.54
CA VAL A 447 -2.17 13.31 -6.99
C VAL A 447 -1.78 12.67 -8.32
N HIS A 448 -2.03 11.37 -8.47
CA HIS A 448 -1.81 10.67 -9.74
C HIS A 448 -2.75 11.16 -10.83
N GLU A 449 -4.01 11.45 -10.52
CA GLU A 449 -4.96 12.04 -11.45
C GLU A 449 -4.41 13.36 -12.04
N ARG A 450 -3.91 14.26 -11.19
CA ARG A 450 -3.30 15.54 -11.63
C ARG A 450 -2.00 15.31 -12.43
N ALA A 451 -1.21 14.29 -12.10
CA ALA A 451 -0.03 13.91 -12.86
C ALA A 451 -0.42 13.33 -14.25
N TYR A 452 -1.42 12.46 -14.31
CA TYR A 452 -1.98 11.91 -15.53
C TYR A 452 -2.49 13.04 -16.45
N MET A 453 -3.29 13.98 -15.92
CA MET A 453 -3.75 15.17 -16.65
C MET A 453 -2.60 16.03 -17.20
N HIS A 454 -1.43 16.03 -16.55
CA HIS A 454 -0.23 16.72 -17.04
C HIS A 454 0.35 16.04 -18.28
N TYR A 455 0.33 14.70 -18.32
CA TYR A 455 0.96 13.90 -19.38
C TYR A 455 0.02 13.60 -20.55
N VAL A 456 -1.26 13.32 -20.31
CA VAL A 456 -2.29 13.05 -21.34
C VAL A 456 -2.46 14.21 -22.29
N ARG A 457 -2.46 15.44 -21.76
CA ARG A 457 -2.55 16.63 -22.61
C ARG A 457 -1.25 16.79 -23.40
N LYS A 458 -1.25 16.18 -24.60
CA LYS A 458 -0.58 16.70 -25.78
C LYS A 458 -1.17 18.08 -26.12
N MET A 459 -0.97 19.07 -25.26
CA MET A 459 -0.91 20.44 -25.75
C MET A 459 0.55 20.66 -26.12
N PRO A 460 0.98 20.32 -27.36
CA PRO A 460 2.27 20.78 -27.81
C PRO A 460 2.25 22.30 -27.61
N ARG A 461 3.26 22.81 -26.90
CA ARG A 461 3.50 24.25 -26.92
C ARG A 461 3.57 24.62 -28.40
N LEU A 462 2.84 25.68 -28.80
CA LEU A 462 2.97 26.21 -30.15
C LEU A 462 4.47 26.47 -30.36
N THR A 463 5.07 25.76 -31.31
CA THR A 463 6.50 25.89 -31.52
C THR A 463 6.77 27.25 -32.12
N GLY A 464 7.91 27.86 -31.79
CA GLY A 464 8.31 29.11 -32.42
C GLY A 464 8.40 28.99 -33.95
N ARG A 465 8.63 27.77 -34.47
CA ARG A 465 8.57 27.45 -35.90
C ARG A 465 7.14 27.58 -36.44
N LEU A 466 6.16 26.92 -35.82
CA LEU A 466 4.75 26.99 -36.23
C LEU A 466 4.20 28.41 -36.21
N ILE A 467 4.55 29.20 -35.19
CA ILE A 467 4.15 30.62 -35.09
C ILE A 467 4.77 31.44 -36.24
N ARG A 468 6.04 31.18 -36.58
CA ARG A 468 6.72 31.85 -37.70
C ARG A 468 6.14 31.46 -39.05
N GLU A 469 5.84 30.17 -39.26
CA GLU A 469 5.19 29.67 -40.47
C GLU A 469 3.79 30.29 -40.64
N ALA A 470 2.97 30.30 -39.59
CA ALA A 470 1.66 30.96 -39.61
C ALA A 470 1.76 32.46 -39.93
N ARG A 471 2.74 33.16 -39.33
CA ARG A 471 2.96 34.59 -39.57
C ARG A 471 3.38 34.91 -41.01
N ARG A 472 4.09 34.00 -41.69
CA ARG A 472 4.43 34.15 -43.12
C ARG A 472 3.20 34.08 -44.03
N ILE A 473 2.19 33.29 -43.64
CA ILE A 473 0.95 33.13 -44.42
C ILE A 473 0.02 34.32 -44.17
N SER A 474 -0.18 34.72 -42.91
CA SER A 474 -0.95 35.91 -42.56
C SER A 474 -0.57 36.43 -41.17
N PRO A 475 -0.50 37.76 -40.98
CA PRO A 475 -0.20 38.35 -39.67
C PRO A 475 -1.24 38.03 -38.60
N LEU A 476 -2.46 37.65 -39.00
CA LEU A 476 -3.58 37.34 -38.11
C LEU A 476 -3.58 35.89 -37.61
N LEU A 477 -3.04 34.95 -38.39
CA LEU A 477 -3.06 33.51 -38.05
C LEU A 477 -2.40 33.16 -36.70
N PRO A 478 -1.28 33.78 -36.28
CA PRO A 478 -0.71 33.53 -34.96
C PRO A 478 -1.69 33.74 -33.81
N GLY A 479 -2.66 34.66 -33.94
CA GLY A 479 -3.69 34.89 -32.93
C GLY A 479 -4.74 33.78 -32.85
N LEU A 480 -4.90 32.98 -33.91
CA LEU A 480 -5.87 31.89 -33.99
C LEU A 480 -5.27 30.52 -33.59
N LEU A 481 -3.95 30.36 -33.67
CA LEU A 481 -3.25 29.13 -33.27
C LEU A 481 -3.49 28.69 -31.82
N PRO A 482 -3.66 29.57 -30.81
CA PRO A 482 -3.95 29.15 -29.44
C PRO A 482 -5.20 28.29 -29.31
N VAL A 483 -6.19 28.50 -30.19
CA VAL A 483 -7.42 27.71 -30.17
C VAL A 483 -7.37 26.58 -31.21
N ASN A 484 -6.95 26.89 -32.44
CA ASN A 484 -7.02 25.97 -33.58
C ASN A 484 -5.89 24.95 -33.65
N ARG A 485 -4.75 25.25 -33.03
CA ARG A 485 -3.53 24.43 -32.94
C ARG A 485 -2.78 24.18 -34.25
N THR A 486 -3.48 24.00 -35.36
CA THR A 486 -2.88 23.82 -36.69
C THR A 486 -3.11 25.05 -37.57
N ILE A 487 -2.22 25.24 -38.55
CA ILE A 487 -2.35 26.32 -39.53
C ILE A 487 -3.61 26.12 -40.37
N GLU A 488 -3.90 24.90 -40.81
CA GLU A 488 -5.09 24.57 -41.62
C GLU A 488 -6.40 24.98 -40.93
N ARG A 489 -6.59 24.62 -39.66
CA ARG A 489 -7.79 25.01 -38.89
C ARG A 489 -7.84 26.51 -38.64
N ALA A 490 -6.69 27.12 -38.36
CA ALA A 490 -6.61 28.57 -38.19
C ALA A 490 -6.93 29.31 -39.49
N LEU A 491 -6.56 28.77 -40.65
CA LEU A 491 -6.91 29.28 -41.97
C LEU A 491 -8.40 29.15 -42.24
N LEU A 492 -9.02 28.03 -41.87
CA LEU A 492 -10.45 27.83 -42.02
C LEU A 492 -11.24 28.87 -41.20
N GLU A 493 -10.93 29.04 -39.91
CA GLU A 493 -11.59 30.06 -39.09
C GLU A 493 -11.29 31.48 -39.59
N LEU A 494 -10.07 31.75 -40.09
CA LEU A 494 -9.75 33.05 -40.67
C LEU A 494 -10.57 33.31 -41.94
N LYS A 495 -10.81 32.29 -42.76
CA LYS A 495 -11.66 32.38 -43.97
C LYS A 495 -13.08 32.79 -43.59
N TRP A 496 -13.66 32.15 -42.57
CA TRP A 496 -14.97 32.54 -42.04
C TRP A 496 -15.00 33.97 -41.52
N ILE A 497 -14.01 34.38 -40.72
CA ILE A 497 -13.89 35.77 -40.23
C ILE A 497 -13.84 36.76 -41.40
N LYS A 498 -13.11 36.43 -42.47
CA LYS A 498 -12.97 37.30 -43.64
C LYS A 498 -14.23 37.39 -44.48
N ASN A 499 -14.98 36.30 -44.60
CA ASN A 499 -16.19 36.25 -45.39
C ASN A 499 -17.38 36.92 -44.68
N GLU A 500 -17.47 36.77 -43.36
CA GLU A 500 -18.64 37.17 -42.59
C GLU A 500 -18.49 38.54 -41.92
N LEU A 501 -17.28 39.06 -41.74
CA LEU A 501 -17.03 40.35 -41.08
C LEU A 501 -16.28 41.34 -41.99
N PRO A 502 -16.54 42.65 -41.85
CA PRO A 502 -15.79 43.67 -42.57
C PRO A 502 -14.32 43.72 -42.12
N GLU A 503 -13.42 44.15 -43.01
CA GLU A 503 -11.97 44.07 -42.81
C GLU A 503 -11.46 44.77 -41.55
N ASN A 504 -12.08 45.89 -41.18
CA ASN A 504 -11.77 46.65 -39.97
C ASN A 504 -12.01 45.85 -38.67
N GLU A 505 -12.87 44.82 -38.69
CA GLU A 505 -13.20 44.01 -37.51
C GLU A 505 -12.33 42.75 -37.35
N TRP A 506 -11.61 42.31 -38.39
CA TRP A 506 -10.86 41.04 -38.37
C TRP A 506 -9.86 40.96 -37.21
N LYS A 507 -9.13 42.05 -36.94
CA LYS A 507 -8.15 42.10 -35.83
C LYS A 507 -8.84 41.91 -34.48
N GLN A 508 -10.02 42.49 -34.29
CA GLN A 508 -10.80 42.34 -33.06
C GLN A 508 -11.37 40.93 -32.92
N ALA A 509 -11.92 40.37 -34.00
CA ALA A 509 -12.42 39.00 -34.06
C ALA A 509 -11.33 37.99 -33.68
N VAL A 510 -10.13 38.10 -34.26
CA VAL A 510 -8.99 37.26 -33.91
C VAL A 510 -8.55 37.44 -32.47
N ARG A 511 -8.56 38.66 -31.93
CA ARG A 511 -8.25 38.91 -30.50
C ARG A 511 -9.26 38.25 -29.59
N GLN A 512 -10.56 38.35 -29.87
CA GLN A 512 -11.61 37.66 -29.11
C GLN A 512 -11.44 36.15 -29.21
N ARG A 513 -11.18 35.64 -30.42
CA ARG A 513 -10.98 34.22 -30.67
C ARG A 513 -9.75 33.67 -29.94
N SER A 514 -8.65 34.42 -29.89
CA SER A 514 -7.43 34.06 -29.13
C SER A 514 -7.70 33.86 -27.63
N ARG A 515 -8.75 34.51 -27.11
CA ARG A 515 -9.25 34.35 -25.74
C ARG A 515 -10.32 33.26 -25.63
N PHE A 516 -10.42 32.35 -26.61
CA PHE A 516 -11.36 31.23 -26.68
C PHE A 516 -12.84 31.65 -26.67
N VAL A 517 -13.19 32.87 -27.10
CA VAL A 517 -14.59 33.19 -27.40
C VAL A 517 -15.03 32.29 -28.58
N PRO A 518 -16.21 31.65 -28.52
CA PRO A 518 -16.76 30.88 -29.64
C PRO A 518 -16.83 31.72 -30.92
N LEU A 519 -16.48 31.13 -32.05
CA LEU A 519 -16.46 31.84 -33.34
C LEU A 519 -17.85 32.39 -33.66
N GLN A 520 -18.90 31.63 -33.41
CA GLN A 520 -20.29 31.98 -33.67
C GLN A 520 -20.74 33.24 -32.92
N TYR A 521 -20.29 33.46 -31.68
CA TYR A 521 -20.59 34.69 -30.96
C TYR A 521 -19.80 35.90 -31.49
N ILE A 522 -18.65 35.65 -32.13
CA ILE A 522 -17.86 36.70 -32.79
C ILE A 522 -18.52 37.07 -34.12
N LEU A 523 -18.95 36.08 -34.90
CA LEU A 523 -19.68 36.25 -36.16
C LEU A 523 -21.14 36.71 -35.94
N LYS A 524 -21.67 36.51 -34.72
CA LYS A 524 -23.06 36.77 -34.31
C LYS A 524 -24.10 35.90 -35.02
N SER A 525 -23.66 34.84 -35.68
CA SER A 525 -24.52 33.97 -36.48
C SER A 525 -23.99 32.53 -36.52
N GLN A 526 -24.87 31.59 -36.86
CA GLN A 526 -24.56 30.18 -37.08
C GLN A 526 -25.54 29.62 -38.13
N PRO A 527 -25.04 29.01 -39.22
CA PRO A 527 -25.88 28.26 -40.16
C PRO A 527 -26.61 27.10 -39.47
N PHE A 528 -27.87 26.90 -39.85
CA PHE A 528 -28.73 25.81 -39.38
C PHE A 528 -29.78 25.51 -40.47
N GLY A 529 -29.55 24.49 -41.29
CA GLY A 529 -30.27 24.25 -42.54
C GLY A 529 -29.96 25.36 -43.55
N GLU A 530 -30.98 25.81 -44.28
CA GLU A 530 -30.87 26.99 -45.16
C GLU A 530 -30.92 28.33 -44.39
N LEU A 531 -31.12 28.27 -43.07
CA LEU A 531 -31.27 29.44 -42.22
C LEU A 531 -29.93 29.89 -41.64
N ASN A 532 -29.81 31.20 -41.42
CA ASN A 532 -28.72 31.77 -40.65
C ASN A 532 -29.27 32.30 -39.32
N ILE A 533 -28.94 31.62 -38.24
CA ILE A 533 -29.51 31.89 -36.91
C ILE A 533 -28.57 32.82 -36.13
N LEU A 534 -29.09 33.95 -35.65
CA LEU A 534 -28.34 34.88 -34.82
C LEU A 534 -27.93 34.21 -33.51
N CYS A 535 -26.69 34.47 -33.12
CA CYS A 535 -26.08 33.91 -31.93
C CYS A 535 -25.64 35.02 -30.97
N LYS A 536 -26.14 34.98 -29.73
CA LYS A 536 -25.72 35.89 -28.65
C LYS A 536 -25.17 35.12 -27.47
N LYS A 537 -24.17 35.72 -26.82
CA LYS A 537 -23.66 35.23 -25.53
C LYS A 537 -24.81 35.27 -24.52
N GLY A 538 -25.13 34.14 -23.90
CA GLY A 538 -26.36 34.01 -23.10
C GLY A 538 -27.17 32.79 -23.53
N VAL A 539 -27.06 32.43 -24.82
CA VAL A 539 -27.93 31.44 -25.46
C VAL A 539 -27.09 30.34 -26.13
N LEU A 540 -27.57 29.10 -26.08
CA LEU A 540 -26.91 27.95 -26.70
C LEU A 540 -26.71 28.17 -28.21
N ILE A 541 -25.49 27.91 -28.70
CA ILE A 541 -25.18 27.95 -30.13
C ILE A 541 -25.80 26.70 -30.80
N PRO A 542 -26.57 26.85 -31.88
CA PRO A 542 -27.11 25.72 -32.64
C PRO A 542 -26.02 24.70 -33.02
N ARG A 543 -26.37 23.41 -32.96
CA ARG A 543 -25.45 22.29 -33.20
C ARG A 543 -25.79 21.58 -34.50
N TRP A 544 -24.78 21.12 -35.22
CA TRP A 544 -24.97 20.41 -36.50
C TRP A 544 -25.70 19.08 -36.31
N GLU A 545 -25.53 18.42 -35.15
CA GLU A 545 -26.29 17.22 -34.82
C GLU A 545 -27.79 17.54 -34.69
N THR A 546 -28.12 18.72 -34.15
CA THR A 546 -29.51 19.19 -34.01
C THR A 546 -30.13 19.55 -35.36
N GLU A 547 -29.33 20.12 -36.24
CA GLU A 547 -29.69 20.43 -37.61
C GLU A 547 -30.04 19.16 -38.39
N GLU A 548 -29.17 18.14 -38.31
CA GLU A 548 -29.34 16.89 -39.05
C GLU A 548 -30.65 16.18 -38.72
N TRP A 549 -31.00 16.03 -37.43
CA TRP A 549 -32.26 15.36 -37.09
C TRP A 549 -33.47 16.22 -37.42
N CYS A 550 -33.37 17.55 -37.31
CA CYS A 550 -34.47 18.46 -37.62
C CYS A 550 -34.86 18.37 -39.11
N LEU A 551 -33.87 18.37 -40.01
CA LEU A 551 -34.09 18.20 -41.45
C LEU A 551 -34.70 16.84 -41.79
N ARG A 552 -34.22 15.76 -41.18
CA ARG A 552 -34.81 14.43 -41.39
C ARG A 552 -36.25 14.35 -40.89
N LEU A 553 -36.54 14.99 -39.76
CA LEU A 553 -37.89 15.03 -39.20
C LEU A 553 -38.86 15.75 -40.12
N THR A 554 -38.48 16.91 -40.65
CA THR A 554 -39.33 17.69 -41.57
C THR A 554 -39.55 16.96 -42.90
N GLU A 555 -38.54 16.26 -43.42
CA GLU A 555 -38.67 15.41 -44.61
C GLU A 555 -39.70 14.29 -44.41
N HIS A 556 -39.67 13.61 -43.26
CA HIS A 556 -40.66 12.59 -42.91
C HIS A 556 -42.07 13.16 -42.76
N LEU A 557 -42.21 14.33 -42.14
CA LEU A 557 -43.50 14.99 -41.97
C LEU A 557 -44.11 15.42 -43.32
N ASN A 558 -43.32 16.02 -44.21
CA ASN A 558 -43.75 16.38 -45.55
C ASN A 558 -44.18 15.14 -46.37
N SER A 559 -43.47 14.03 -46.24
CA SER A 559 -43.79 12.77 -46.93
C SER A 559 -45.07 12.10 -46.42
N SER A 560 -45.50 12.43 -45.19
CA SER A 560 -46.67 11.81 -44.54
C SER A 560 -48.01 12.39 -45.01
N GLY A 561 -48.00 13.48 -45.79
CA GLY A 561 -49.22 14.11 -46.34
C GLY A 561 -50.13 14.79 -45.31
N LEU A 562 -49.63 15.05 -44.10
CA LEU A 562 -50.36 15.75 -43.04
C LEU A 562 -50.55 17.23 -43.43
N LYS A 563 -51.78 17.73 -43.39
CA LYS A 563 -52.10 19.10 -43.83
C LYS A 563 -52.08 20.14 -42.71
N ASN A 564 -52.35 19.73 -41.47
CA ASN A 564 -52.36 20.59 -40.30
C ASN A 564 -51.51 19.94 -39.20
N LEU A 565 -50.60 20.69 -38.59
CA LEU A 565 -49.73 20.20 -37.52
C LEU A 565 -49.66 21.21 -36.38
N SER A 566 -49.80 20.74 -35.15
CA SER A 566 -49.50 21.52 -33.94
C SER A 566 -48.23 20.99 -33.28
N ILE A 567 -47.18 21.81 -33.25
CA ILE A 567 -45.84 21.40 -32.81
C ILE A 567 -45.41 22.23 -31.61
N LEU A 568 -44.82 21.60 -30.60
CA LEU A 568 -44.21 22.27 -29.45
C LEU A 568 -42.71 22.01 -29.40
N ASP A 569 -41.90 23.06 -29.37
CA ASP A 569 -40.46 22.98 -29.11
C ASP A 569 -40.13 23.42 -27.68
N VAL A 570 -39.47 22.56 -26.91
CA VAL A 570 -39.14 22.78 -25.50
C VAL A 570 -37.64 23.01 -25.35
N CYS A 571 -37.27 24.04 -24.57
CA CYS A 571 -35.89 24.53 -24.44
C CYS A 571 -35.36 25.08 -25.78
N THR A 572 -36.12 25.98 -26.39
CA THR A 572 -35.90 26.42 -27.77
C THR A 572 -34.61 27.20 -28.01
N GLY A 573 -34.02 27.78 -26.96
CA GLY A 573 -32.78 28.53 -27.05
C GLY A 573 -32.88 29.69 -28.05
N SER A 574 -32.12 29.62 -29.13
CA SER A 574 -32.12 30.63 -30.19
C SER A 574 -33.33 30.57 -31.12
N GLY A 575 -34.26 29.63 -30.92
CA GLY A 575 -35.39 29.37 -31.82
C GLY A 575 -35.01 28.60 -33.09
N CYS A 576 -33.83 27.96 -33.14
CA CYS A 576 -33.31 27.34 -34.36
C CYS A 576 -34.19 26.19 -34.88
N ILE A 577 -34.64 25.30 -34.00
CA ILE A 577 -35.52 24.17 -34.33
C ILE A 577 -36.87 24.66 -34.90
N PRO A 578 -37.67 25.47 -34.18
CA PRO A 578 -38.99 25.86 -34.67
C PRO A 578 -38.94 26.74 -35.91
N LEU A 579 -37.89 27.55 -36.09
CA LEU A 579 -37.69 28.32 -37.32
C LEU A 579 -37.36 27.44 -38.51
N LEU A 580 -36.46 26.46 -38.35
CA LEU A 580 -36.14 25.54 -39.44
C LEU A 580 -37.37 24.68 -39.80
N MET A 581 -38.10 24.16 -38.82
CA MET A 581 -39.34 23.44 -39.10
C MET A 581 -40.38 24.32 -39.79
N SER A 582 -40.53 25.58 -39.38
CA SER A 582 -41.43 26.52 -40.08
C SER A 582 -41.03 26.74 -41.54
N HIS A 583 -39.74 26.68 -41.85
CA HIS A 583 -39.21 26.87 -43.19
C HIS A 583 -39.44 25.64 -44.07
N GLU A 584 -39.04 24.47 -43.58
CA GLU A 584 -39.13 23.20 -44.31
C GLU A 584 -40.58 22.71 -44.48
N LEU A 585 -41.48 23.08 -43.55
CA LEU A 585 -42.89 22.70 -43.58
C LEU A 585 -43.79 23.77 -44.23
N SER A 586 -43.25 24.63 -45.09
CA SER A 586 -44.00 25.73 -45.73
C SER A 586 -45.22 25.27 -46.56
N GLY A 587 -45.25 24.03 -47.03
CA GLY A 587 -46.40 23.41 -47.71
C GLY A 587 -47.49 22.86 -46.77
N THR A 588 -47.25 22.88 -45.46
CA THR A 588 -48.14 22.36 -44.40
C THR A 588 -48.61 23.51 -43.52
N ASN A 589 -49.87 23.50 -43.08
CA ASN A 589 -50.36 24.47 -42.10
C ASN A 589 -49.87 24.09 -40.69
N ALA A 590 -48.62 24.45 -40.38
CA ALA A 590 -47.96 24.16 -39.11
C ALA A 590 -48.12 25.33 -38.11
N ASN A 591 -48.75 25.06 -36.98
CA ASN A 591 -48.83 25.95 -35.82
C ASN A 591 -47.76 25.52 -34.80
N ILE A 592 -46.74 26.34 -34.62
CA ILE A 592 -45.57 26.01 -33.80
C ILE A 592 -45.52 26.88 -32.56
N TYR A 593 -45.28 26.24 -31.42
CA TYR A 593 -45.14 26.86 -30.11
C TYR A 593 -43.73 26.57 -29.60
N ALA A 594 -43.06 27.53 -28.99
CA ALA A 594 -41.68 27.35 -28.52
C ALA A 594 -41.49 27.94 -27.13
N PHE A 595 -40.91 27.16 -26.21
CA PHE A 595 -40.71 27.54 -24.81
C PHE A 595 -39.23 27.58 -24.43
N ASP A 596 -38.85 28.58 -23.64
CA ASP A 596 -37.59 28.59 -22.92
C ASP A 596 -37.74 29.28 -21.56
N VAL A 597 -37.00 28.83 -20.55
CA VAL A 597 -37.01 29.44 -19.21
C VAL A 597 -36.21 30.75 -19.20
N SER A 598 -35.23 30.89 -20.11
CA SER A 598 -34.34 32.04 -20.19
C SER A 598 -34.96 33.17 -21.00
N GLU A 599 -35.16 34.32 -20.36
CA GLU A 599 -35.59 35.56 -21.02
C GLU A 599 -34.65 35.96 -22.18
N GLN A 600 -33.34 35.73 -22.03
CA GLN A 600 -32.36 36.03 -23.07
C GLN A 600 -32.53 35.14 -24.30
N ALA A 601 -32.89 33.87 -24.10
CA ALA A 601 -33.16 32.92 -25.17
C ALA A 601 -34.44 33.32 -25.93
N VAL A 602 -35.53 33.58 -25.20
CA VAL A 602 -36.80 34.04 -25.77
C VAL A 602 -36.63 35.35 -26.56
N SER A 603 -35.88 36.32 -26.03
CA SER A 603 -35.58 37.56 -26.73
C SER A 603 -34.84 37.33 -28.05
N LEU A 604 -33.80 36.48 -28.04
CA LEU A 604 -33.04 36.13 -29.24
C LEU A 604 -33.88 35.33 -30.26
N ALA A 605 -34.72 34.40 -29.79
CA ALA A 605 -35.60 33.63 -30.66
C ALA A 605 -36.62 34.53 -31.38
N ASN A 606 -37.18 35.53 -30.70
CA ASN A 606 -38.05 36.54 -31.31
C ASN A 606 -37.34 37.44 -32.33
N GLU A 607 -36.09 37.81 -32.06
CA GLU A 607 -35.25 38.56 -33.03
C GLU A 607 -34.95 37.73 -34.27
N ASN A 608 -34.66 36.43 -34.11
CA ASN A 608 -34.48 35.50 -35.22
C ASN A 608 -35.78 35.31 -36.03
N LEU A 609 -36.94 35.19 -35.36
CA LEU A 609 -38.25 35.13 -36.00
C LEU A 609 -38.54 36.40 -36.82
N SER A 610 -38.26 37.57 -36.25
CA SER A 610 -38.45 38.86 -36.93
C SER A 610 -37.54 38.97 -38.17
N SER A 611 -36.27 38.57 -38.03
CA SER A 611 -35.29 38.54 -39.12
C SER A 611 -35.70 37.56 -40.23
N TYR A 612 -36.24 36.41 -39.86
CA TYR A 612 -36.76 35.41 -40.80
C TYR A 612 -37.95 35.95 -41.60
N LYS A 613 -38.96 36.51 -40.93
CA LYS A 613 -40.16 37.09 -41.57
C LYS A 613 -39.77 38.18 -42.57
N LEU A 614 -38.83 39.04 -42.20
CA LEU A 614 -38.32 40.10 -43.08
C LEU A 614 -37.57 39.54 -44.31
N LYS A 615 -36.70 38.54 -44.10
CA LYS A 615 -35.85 38.00 -45.17
C LYS A 615 -36.64 37.20 -46.21
N TYR A 616 -37.59 36.37 -45.78
CA TYR A 616 -38.33 35.46 -46.66
C TYR A 616 -39.72 35.99 -47.04
N ASN A 617 -40.09 37.19 -46.57
CA ASN A 617 -41.38 37.83 -46.81
C ASN A 617 -42.58 36.86 -46.64
N THR A 618 -42.57 36.12 -45.53
CA THR A 618 -43.55 35.07 -45.25
C THR A 618 -44.15 35.24 -43.86
N GLN A 619 -45.42 34.86 -43.72
CA GLN A 619 -46.07 34.75 -42.42
C GLN A 619 -46.01 33.30 -41.94
N ILE A 620 -45.33 33.09 -40.81
CA ILE A 620 -45.29 31.80 -40.11
C ILE A 620 -46.01 31.89 -38.77
N ASN A 621 -46.73 30.83 -38.44
CA ASN A 621 -47.46 30.67 -37.18
C ASN A 621 -46.52 30.11 -36.11
N LEU A 622 -45.57 30.93 -35.65
CA LEU A 622 -44.65 30.60 -34.56
C LEU A 622 -44.86 31.54 -33.37
N ASN A 623 -45.25 30.95 -32.22
CA ASN A 623 -45.45 31.65 -30.96
C ASN A 623 -44.38 31.23 -29.94
N ILE A 624 -43.66 32.19 -29.38
CA ILE A 624 -42.54 31.95 -28.46
C ILE A 624 -42.91 32.49 -27.08
N TYR A 625 -42.76 31.66 -26.04
CA TYR A 625 -43.12 32.00 -24.67
C TYR A 625 -41.96 31.78 -23.72
N GLN A 626 -41.86 32.65 -22.71
CA GLN A 626 -41.03 32.39 -21.55
C GLN A 626 -41.80 31.48 -20.59
N ALA A 627 -41.27 30.28 -20.37
CA ALA A 627 -41.95 29.26 -19.58
C ALA A 627 -40.94 28.28 -18.97
N ASP A 628 -41.19 27.87 -17.72
CA ASP A 628 -40.51 26.72 -17.13
C ASP A 628 -41.31 25.45 -17.45
N VAL A 629 -40.67 24.48 -18.09
CA VAL A 629 -41.30 23.18 -18.43
C VAL A 629 -41.68 22.37 -17.18
N PHE A 630 -41.02 22.62 -16.05
CA PHE A 630 -41.32 21.95 -14.78
C PHE A 630 -42.46 22.62 -14.01
N ASP A 631 -42.95 23.78 -14.45
CA ASP A 631 -44.08 24.48 -13.83
C ASP A 631 -45.41 24.06 -14.50
N PRO A 632 -46.23 23.23 -13.82
CA PRO A 632 -47.49 22.77 -14.37
C PRO A 632 -48.55 23.87 -14.52
N GLU A 633 -48.43 25.00 -13.82
CA GLU A 633 -49.37 26.12 -13.95
C GLU A 633 -49.12 26.91 -15.23
N VAL A 634 -47.87 27.05 -15.63
CA VAL A 634 -47.48 27.75 -16.87
C VAL A 634 -48.01 27.02 -18.11
N ILE A 635 -47.92 25.68 -18.14
CA ILE A 635 -48.45 24.88 -19.26
C ILE A 635 -49.99 24.99 -19.34
N LYS A 636 -50.69 25.07 -18.21
CA LYS A 636 -52.16 25.26 -18.17
C LYS A 636 -52.59 26.64 -18.67
N ASN A 637 -51.81 27.68 -18.37
CA ASN A 637 -52.15 29.06 -18.69
C ASN A 637 -51.95 29.43 -20.17
N ILE A 638 -51.04 28.77 -20.88
CA ILE A 638 -50.73 29.07 -22.30
C ILE A 638 -51.82 28.57 -23.26
N LYS A 639 -52.79 27.74 -22.79
CA LYS A 639 -53.91 27.20 -23.59
C LYS A 639 -53.45 26.57 -24.91
N LEU A 640 -52.43 25.69 -24.85
CA LEU A 640 -51.93 24.99 -26.03
C LEU A 640 -53.03 24.12 -26.67
N PRO A 641 -53.09 24.02 -28.02
CA PRO A 641 -53.96 23.06 -28.70
C PRO A 641 -53.48 21.62 -28.46
N LYS A 642 -54.26 20.65 -28.93
CA LYS A 642 -53.79 19.27 -29.01
C LYS A 642 -52.52 19.23 -29.87
N LEU A 643 -51.42 18.74 -29.30
CA LEU A 643 -50.11 18.68 -29.96
C LEU A 643 -49.97 17.37 -30.75
N ASP A 644 -49.44 17.47 -31.95
CA ASP A 644 -49.11 16.33 -32.82
C ASP A 644 -47.64 15.92 -32.67
N LEU A 645 -46.76 16.88 -32.34
CA LEU A 645 -45.32 16.66 -32.20
C LEU A 645 -44.74 17.52 -31.07
N VAL A 646 -43.82 16.94 -30.30
CA VAL A 646 -43.00 17.66 -29.32
C VAL A 646 -41.53 17.45 -29.66
N THR A 647 -40.79 18.54 -29.81
CA THR A 647 -39.33 18.55 -30.00
C THR A 647 -38.64 19.14 -28.78
N SER A 648 -37.42 18.69 -28.50
CA SER A 648 -36.59 19.31 -27.47
C SER A 648 -35.12 18.94 -27.65
N ASN A 649 -34.24 19.89 -27.34
CA ASN A 649 -32.81 19.65 -27.15
C ASN A 649 -32.40 20.13 -25.75
N PRO A 650 -32.84 19.42 -24.69
CA PRO A 650 -32.72 19.91 -23.32
C PRO A 650 -31.29 19.78 -22.79
N PRO A 651 -30.97 20.39 -21.64
CA PRO A 651 -29.70 20.15 -20.96
C PRO A 651 -29.58 18.71 -20.46
N TYR A 652 -28.85 17.85 -21.18
CA TYR A 652 -28.68 16.42 -20.85
C TYR A 652 -27.32 16.05 -20.25
N ILE A 653 -26.38 17.00 -20.14
CA ILE A 653 -25.05 16.72 -19.57
C ILE A 653 -25.15 16.68 -18.03
N PRO A 654 -24.69 15.60 -17.35
CA PRO A 654 -24.75 15.49 -15.89
C PRO A 654 -23.89 16.53 -15.16
N GLN A 655 -24.31 16.96 -13.97
CA GLN A 655 -23.60 17.98 -13.19
C GLN A 655 -22.14 17.59 -12.86
N SER A 656 -21.86 16.28 -12.71
CA SER A 656 -20.52 15.72 -12.48
C SER A 656 -19.53 15.99 -13.62
N ASP A 657 -20.04 16.14 -14.85
CA ASP A 657 -19.22 16.27 -16.05
C ASP A 657 -18.86 17.74 -16.32
N TYR A 658 -19.51 18.68 -15.62
CA TYR A 658 -19.12 20.09 -15.58
C TYR A 658 -17.93 20.27 -14.63
N ILE A 659 -16.72 20.09 -15.17
CA ILE A 659 -15.49 20.44 -14.45
C ILE A 659 -15.50 21.96 -14.18
N LYS A 660 -15.80 22.38 -12.94
CA LYS A 660 -15.78 23.79 -12.50
C LYS A 660 -14.46 24.46 -12.92
N PRO A 661 -14.48 25.53 -13.75
CA PRO A 661 -13.33 26.39 -13.93
C PRO A 661 -13.08 27.19 -12.64
N SER A 662 -11.81 27.32 -12.24
CA SER A 662 -11.38 28.22 -11.16
C SER A 662 -11.94 29.64 -11.35
N GLU A 663 -12.40 30.28 -10.27
CA GLU A 663 -13.12 31.57 -10.16
C GLU A 663 -12.49 32.77 -10.91
N ASN A 664 -11.26 32.67 -11.44
CA ASN A 664 -10.65 33.69 -12.29
C ASN A 664 -11.00 33.58 -13.79
N HIS A 665 -11.89 32.65 -14.17
CA HIS A 665 -12.46 32.57 -15.52
C HIS A 665 -13.99 32.54 -15.46
N LYS A 666 -14.62 33.63 -15.01
CA LYS A 666 -16.10 33.82 -15.04
C LYS A 666 -16.73 33.89 -16.44
N GLN A 667 -16.08 33.38 -17.47
CA GLN A 667 -16.66 33.23 -18.80
C GLN A 667 -16.13 31.96 -19.45
N LYS A 668 -16.77 30.82 -19.19
CA LYS A 668 -16.93 29.68 -20.13
C LYS A 668 -17.68 28.54 -19.45
N HIS A 669 -18.78 28.15 -20.09
CA HIS A 669 -19.80 27.18 -19.66
C HIS A 669 -20.80 27.78 -18.67
N LEU A 670 -21.69 28.61 -19.20
CA LEU A 670 -22.79 29.23 -18.48
C LEU A 670 -24.11 28.97 -19.22
N PHE A 671 -24.27 27.80 -19.84
CA PHE A 671 -25.42 27.52 -20.71
C PHE A 671 -26.18 26.25 -20.37
N LEU A 672 -26.01 25.70 -19.16
CA LEU A 672 -26.81 24.54 -18.71
C LEU A 672 -27.16 24.66 -17.21
N ASN A 673 -27.26 25.88 -16.69
CA ASN A 673 -27.88 26.19 -15.39
C ASN A 673 -29.01 27.18 -15.61
#